data_AF-A0A7Y1QNB5-F1
#
_entry.id   AF-A0A7Y1QNB5-F1
#
_cell.length_a   1.000
_cell.length_b   1.000
_cell.length_c   1.000
_cell.angle_alpha   90.00
_cell.angle_beta   90.00
_cell.angle_gamma   90.00
#
_symmetry.space_group_name_H-M   'P 1'
#
loop_
_entity.id
_entity.type
_entity.pdbx_description
1 polymer ?
#
loop_
_entity_poly.entity_id
_entity_poly.type
_entity_poly.pdbx_seq_one_letter_code
_entity_poly.pdbx_strand_id
1 'polypeptide(L)'
;MDFEAWKKPFFSEKMPVCPLRGGWLSFALVDETGDGKAYAGLAYSVLDSQGQQHVGHLDGDGYVKLDNPYRGPQVLTFAALHEASGSDYYGVLQARSHYPLPITELQFRAEQTRFVRSDGQRVETNPAQQQVNRFYQVEVRDLVRHVAHLPPPAPRSHGPQRHALQMMADLGFGPPQPGLWGVVLFPNQHTVLQVRPLRALRPMLSTEDGFCAMNLYQLALMATLSYCRFGQEPASHPQDEVHFPREPSIGHLFAEKLSGYQQAWRVDAEQVQRFYPLYEEVPYSRRFEILPFDPDVYPQNSPTLEARQEYPARLHFFDDEEQGTDTQAFICHHDEVVLIAVRGTASAADGLRDANAHQVPFADGLGKAHEGFYQAYRAMRDFVLRYLDQFYIGQRIVICGHSLGGAIALLLAEGLRRVKDANYNVLLYTYGAPRAADAEFTGGAAALVHHRIVNHNDPVPSVPTTWMNTTAKLWVPGAVALFSAPTPGGLLFAAGLVRIGGQPYQHHGEQQHFMPITLADGTHSSVLWKPGCESVQEAECNRALRLHGDMPERDNLLKQLFQASQHAMVVSYVPAAWATLRRWQQTLDNRGSLVTAREYALIDRALSTMREQLQDKRLELHRLSPANGRGHEQHDALSAEIDRLQTSRQRLESLRWRRLEVRDVYGSYASSAHLQPSLERWFGHRENRELSQLASIPPAFQADRGRGKPLDLDSIV
;
A
#
# COMPACT_ATOMS: atom_id res chain seq x y z
N MET A 1 37.68 -51.36 -34.45
CA MET A 1 37.32 -50.49 -33.32
C MET A 1 35.93 -49.97 -33.63
N ASP A 2 34.94 -50.43 -32.88
CA ASP A 2 33.53 -50.14 -33.15
C ASP A 2 33.14 -48.82 -32.46
N PHE A 3 32.76 -47.81 -33.26
CA PHE A 3 32.53 -46.42 -32.84
C PHE A 3 31.19 -46.21 -32.10
N GLU A 4 30.39 -47.26 -31.94
CA GLU A 4 29.06 -47.21 -31.29
C GLU A 4 29.07 -47.71 -29.83
N ALA A 5 30.22 -48.04 -29.26
CA ALA A 5 30.34 -48.60 -27.90
C ALA A 5 29.80 -47.67 -26.78
N TRP A 6 29.73 -46.36 -27.02
CA TRP A 6 29.23 -45.36 -26.07
C TRP A 6 27.70 -45.33 -25.91
N LYS A 7 26.94 -45.96 -26.83
CA LYS A 7 25.47 -46.04 -26.77
C LYS A 7 24.94 -47.23 -25.97
N LYS A 8 25.81 -48.10 -25.44
CA LYS A 8 25.38 -49.17 -24.55
C LYS A 8 25.05 -48.57 -23.17
N PRO A 9 23.86 -48.84 -22.61
CA PRO A 9 23.58 -48.53 -21.21
C PRO A 9 24.71 -49.08 -20.35
N PHE A 10 25.24 -48.26 -19.44
CA PHE A 10 26.36 -48.64 -18.57
C PHE A 10 26.02 -49.82 -17.63
N PHE A 11 24.74 -50.20 -17.57
CA PHE A 11 24.22 -51.35 -16.82
C PHE A 11 23.72 -52.43 -17.79
N SER A 12 24.22 -53.66 -17.64
CA SER A 12 23.69 -54.83 -18.36
C SER A 12 22.25 -55.12 -17.95
N GLU A 13 21.42 -55.64 -18.87
CA GLU A 13 20.05 -56.15 -18.60
C GLU A 13 19.96 -57.31 -17.59
N LYS A 14 21.10 -57.75 -17.04
CA LYS A 14 21.12 -58.56 -15.82
C LYS A 14 21.22 -57.60 -14.64
N MET A 15 20.22 -57.56 -13.78
CA MET A 15 20.41 -57.13 -12.38
C MET A 15 21.34 -58.15 -11.71
N PRO A 16 22.52 -57.74 -11.22
CA PRO A 16 22.96 -58.31 -9.96
C PRO A 16 23.42 -57.20 -9.03
N VAL A 17 22.71 -57.01 -7.92
CA VAL A 17 23.28 -56.85 -6.58
C VAL A 17 22.05 -56.98 -5.67
N CYS A 18 22.01 -58.02 -4.82
CA CYS A 18 21.06 -58.07 -3.72
C CYS A 18 21.23 -56.76 -2.93
N PRO A 19 20.22 -55.89 -2.81
CA PRO A 19 20.43 -54.58 -2.23
C PRO A 19 20.91 -54.74 -0.79
N LEU A 20 22.16 -54.34 -0.54
CA LEU A 20 22.80 -54.51 0.76
C LEU A 20 22.06 -53.64 1.77
N ARG A 21 21.36 -54.30 2.70
CA ARG A 21 20.88 -53.68 3.94
C ARG A 21 22.04 -53.60 4.94
N GLY A 22 22.07 -52.55 5.73
CA GLY A 22 23.03 -52.41 6.83
C GLY A 22 23.64 -51.01 6.90
N GLY A 23 23.62 -50.45 8.11
CA GLY A 23 24.02 -49.09 8.43
C GLY A 23 22.97 -48.42 9.31
N TRP A 24 23.12 -47.11 9.52
CA TRP A 24 22.13 -46.26 10.19
C TRP A 24 22.05 -44.93 9.48
N LEU A 25 20.92 -44.23 9.61
CA LEU A 25 20.77 -42.84 9.20
C LEU A 25 20.06 -42.12 10.34
N SER A 26 20.47 -40.91 10.69
CA SER A 26 19.67 -40.08 11.59
C SER A 26 19.63 -38.65 11.10
N PHE A 27 18.55 -37.97 11.44
CA PHE A 27 18.40 -36.56 11.16
C PHE A 27 17.60 -35.86 12.26
N ALA A 28 17.79 -34.55 12.38
CA ALA A 28 16.98 -33.71 13.25
C ALA A 28 16.58 -32.42 12.54
N LEU A 29 15.37 -31.94 12.81
CA LEU A 29 14.93 -30.60 12.42
C LEU A 29 15.07 -29.66 13.60
N VAL A 30 15.72 -28.52 13.40
CA VAL A 30 15.94 -27.51 14.43
C VAL A 30 15.61 -26.12 13.92
N ASP A 31 15.26 -25.21 14.83
CA ASP A 31 15.08 -23.80 14.53
C ASP A 31 16.42 -23.04 14.47
N GLU A 32 16.36 -21.69 14.39
CA GLU A 32 17.57 -20.87 14.37
C GLU A 32 18.37 -20.86 15.67
N THR A 33 17.78 -21.27 16.79
CA THR A 33 18.45 -21.44 18.08
C THR A 33 19.09 -22.82 18.25
N GLY A 34 18.72 -23.78 17.40
CA GLY A 34 19.15 -25.17 17.50
C GLY A 34 18.21 -26.06 18.31
N ASP A 35 17.02 -25.57 18.69
CA ASP A 35 15.99 -26.36 19.39
C ASP A 35 15.07 -27.04 18.35
N GLY A 36 14.82 -28.34 18.51
CA GLY A 36 13.97 -29.14 17.63
C GLY A 36 12.52 -29.30 18.11
N LYS A 37 12.17 -28.82 19.32
CA LYS A 37 10.83 -29.00 19.91
C LYS A 37 9.69 -28.48 19.03
N ALA A 38 9.91 -27.40 18.27
CA ALA A 38 8.92 -26.86 17.35
C ALA A 38 8.46 -27.90 16.30
N TYR A 39 9.32 -28.87 15.99
CA TYR A 39 9.09 -29.91 14.98
C TYR A 39 8.71 -31.27 15.61
N ALA A 40 8.52 -31.34 16.92
CA ALA A 40 8.22 -32.60 17.62
C ALA A 40 6.92 -33.28 17.14
N GLY A 41 6.96 -34.57 16.82
CA GLY A 41 5.79 -35.29 16.32
C GLY A 41 5.42 -35.00 14.86
N LEU A 42 6.27 -34.30 14.10
CA LEU A 42 6.03 -34.06 12.68
C LEU A 42 6.18 -35.36 11.87
N ALA A 43 5.20 -35.68 11.03
CA ALA A 43 5.22 -36.87 10.18
C ALA A 43 6.23 -36.71 9.03
N TYR A 44 7.13 -37.68 8.85
CA TYR A 44 8.14 -37.67 7.79
C TYR A 44 8.00 -38.87 6.85
N SER A 45 8.56 -38.74 5.66
CA SER A 45 8.76 -39.84 4.71
C SER A 45 10.18 -39.80 4.14
N VAL A 46 10.87 -40.94 4.21
CA VAL A 46 12.20 -41.14 3.62
C VAL A 46 12.09 -42.20 2.53
N LEU A 47 12.39 -41.82 1.29
CA LEU A 47 12.44 -42.73 0.15
C LEU A 47 13.89 -43.16 -0.08
N ASP A 48 14.16 -44.46 -0.06
CA ASP A 48 15.50 -44.98 -0.31
C ASP A 48 15.81 -45.23 -1.79
N SER A 49 17.07 -45.59 -2.07
CA SER A 49 17.59 -45.90 -3.40
C SER A 49 17.04 -47.19 -4.03
N GLN A 50 16.11 -47.89 -3.38
CA GLN A 50 15.40 -49.05 -3.93
C GLN A 50 13.91 -48.76 -4.10
N GLY A 51 13.47 -47.53 -3.82
CA GLY A 51 12.07 -47.12 -3.86
C GLY A 51 11.26 -47.59 -2.65
N GLN A 52 11.89 -48.12 -1.60
CA GLN A 52 11.19 -48.41 -0.34
C GLN A 52 11.00 -47.10 0.45
N GLN A 53 9.79 -46.92 0.96
CA GLN A 53 9.39 -45.74 1.73
C GLN A 53 9.38 -46.07 3.23
N HIS A 54 10.07 -45.24 4.01
CA HIS A 54 10.10 -45.28 5.46
C HIS A 54 9.34 -44.08 6.03
N VAL A 55 8.24 -44.34 6.72
CA VAL A 55 7.38 -43.30 7.33
C VAL A 55 7.45 -43.38 8.85
N GLY A 56 7.31 -42.23 9.50
CA GLY A 56 7.33 -42.13 10.97
C GLY A 56 7.06 -40.72 11.44
N HIS A 57 7.32 -40.45 12.72
CA HIS A 57 7.19 -39.14 13.34
C HIS A 57 8.50 -38.75 14.02
N LEU A 58 8.83 -37.45 14.03
CA LEU A 58 9.93 -36.92 14.82
C LEU A 58 9.62 -37.10 16.32
N ASP A 59 10.64 -37.34 17.14
CA ASP A 59 10.48 -37.39 18.60
C ASP A 59 10.30 -35.99 19.23
N GLY A 60 10.34 -35.91 20.57
CA GLY A 60 10.17 -34.67 21.32
C GLY A 60 11.22 -33.58 21.04
N ASP A 61 12.39 -33.97 20.53
CA ASP A 61 13.50 -33.09 20.21
C ASP A 61 13.65 -32.89 18.69
N GLY A 62 12.65 -33.29 17.90
CA GLY A 62 12.68 -33.17 16.44
C GLY A 62 13.65 -34.15 15.76
N TYR A 63 14.02 -35.24 16.45
CA TYR A 63 15.03 -36.21 16.02
C TYR A 63 14.42 -37.53 15.53
N VAL A 64 15.13 -38.18 14.60
CA VAL A 64 14.83 -39.54 14.10
C VAL A 64 16.11 -40.30 13.87
N LYS A 65 16.08 -41.60 14.19
CA LYS A 65 17.07 -42.60 13.76
C LYS A 65 16.40 -43.75 13.03
N LEU A 66 16.89 -44.03 11.83
CA LEU A 66 16.52 -45.18 11.01
C LEU A 66 17.65 -46.22 11.07
N ASP A 67 17.35 -47.38 11.64
CA ASP A 67 18.29 -48.50 11.69
C ASP A 67 18.09 -49.44 10.50
N ASN A 68 19.20 -49.94 9.95
CA ASN A 68 19.25 -50.90 8.86
C ASN A 68 18.54 -50.49 7.53
N PRO A 69 18.66 -49.22 7.06
CA PRO A 69 18.14 -48.87 5.74
C PRO A 69 18.95 -49.52 4.61
N TYR A 70 18.42 -49.49 3.39
CA TYR A 70 19.21 -49.84 2.20
C TYR A 70 20.40 -48.88 2.03
N ARG A 71 21.55 -49.44 1.63
CA ARG A 71 22.74 -48.63 1.38
C ARG A 71 22.53 -47.74 0.16
N GLY A 72 22.64 -46.43 0.37
CA GLY A 72 22.54 -45.42 -0.67
C GLY A 72 22.04 -44.08 -0.12
N PRO A 73 22.06 -43.03 -0.95
CA PRO A 73 21.39 -41.78 -0.62
C PRO A 73 19.87 -42.01 -0.50
N GLN A 74 19.22 -41.26 0.38
CA GLN A 74 17.79 -41.35 0.66
C GLN A 74 17.17 -39.96 0.64
N VAL A 75 15.94 -39.82 0.15
CA VAL A 75 15.27 -38.52 0.00
C VAL A 75 14.27 -38.31 1.14
N LEU A 76 14.52 -37.29 1.96
CA LEU A 76 13.62 -36.87 3.05
C LEU A 76 12.59 -35.87 2.55
N THR A 77 11.33 -36.11 2.92
CA THR A 77 10.16 -35.31 2.54
C THR A 77 9.15 -35.18 3.68
N PHE A 78 8.38 -34.08 3.67
CA PHE A 78 7.29 -33.81 4.58
C PHE A 78 6.02 -33.48 3.80
N ALA A 79 5.12 -34.45 3.66
CA ALA A 79 3.91 -34.34 2.83
C ALA A 79 2.62 -34.13 3.62
N ALA A 80 2.64 -34.31 4.95
CA ALA A 80 1.44 -34.21 5.78
C ALA A 80 0.86 -32.79 5.74
N LEU A 81 -0.41 -32.69 5.36
CA LEU A 81 -1.17 -31.43 5.42
C LEU A 81 -1.47 -31.08 6.88
N HIS A 82 -1.53 -29.79 7.16
CA HIS A 82 -1.97 -29.31 8.46
C HIS A 82 -3.48 -29.60 8.64
N GLU A 83 -3.85 -30.24 9.75
CA GLU A 83 -5.24 -30.50 10.12
C GLU A 83 -5.84 -29.26 10.79
N ALA A 84 -6.30 -28.30 9.98
CA ALA A 84 -6.97 -27.11 10.49
C ALA A 84 -8.43 -27.41 10.91
N SER A 85 -8.86 -26.84 12.04
CA SER A 85 -10.29 -26.76 12.34
C SER A 85 -10.98 -25.79 11.38
N GLY A 86 -12.23 -26.06 11.00
CA GLY A 86 -12.96 -25.24 10.00
C GLY A 86 -13.18 -23.77 10.36
N SER A 87 -12.90 -23.36 11.61
CA SER A 87 -12.96 -21.96 12.06
C SER A 87 -11.59 -21.25 12.08
N ASP A 88 -10.50 -21.96 11.83
CA ASP A 88 -9.16 -21.37 11.77
C ASP A 88 -8.88 -20.81 10.36
N TYR A 89 -8.13 -19.71 10.29
CA TYR A 89 -7.75 -19.04 9.05
C TYR A 89 -6.95 -19.97 8.12
N TYR A 90 -6.13 -20.88 8.67
CA TYR A 90 -5.45 -21.91 7.87
C TYR A 90 -6.44 -22.83 7.14
N GLY A 91 -7.55 -23.19 7.80
CA GLY A 91 -8.62 -23.98 7.21
C GLY A 91 -9.34 -23.22 6.09
N VAL A 92 -9.56 -21.92 6.26
CA VAL A 92 -10.12 -21.04 5.20
C VAL A 92 -9.20 -21.02 3.97
N LEU A 93 -7.88 -20.88 4.16
CA LEU A 93 -6.91 -20.88 3.06
C LEU A 93 -6.81 -22.24 2.34
N GLN A 94 -6.94 -23.34 3.08
CA GLN A 94 -6.93 -24.70 2.51
C GLN A 94 -8.24 -25.03 1.78
N ALA A 95 -9.38 -24.50 2.24
CA ALA A 95 -10.71 -24.87 1.76
C ALA A 95 -11.34 -23.86 0.77
N ARG A 96 -10.73 -22.69 0.55
CA ARG A 96 -11.27 -21.69 -0.39
C ARG A 96 -11.42 -22.26 -1.81
N SER A 97 -12.49 -21.84 -2.50
CA SER A 97 -12.83 -22.37 -3.83
C SER A 97 -11.83 -21.97 -4.92
N HIS A 98 -11.16 -20.83 -4.76
CA HIS A 98 -10.18 -20.30 -5.70
C HIS A 98 -8.79 -20.32 -5.06
N TYR A 99 -7.84 -20.95 -5.74
CA TYR A 99 -6.44 -21.09 -5.29
C TYR A 99 -6.27 -21.68 -3.88
N PRO A 100 -6.86 -22.84 -3.52
CA PRO A 100 -6.66 -23.45 -2.21
C PRO A 100 -5.17 -23.74 -1.95
N LEU A 101 -4.68 -23.39 -0.76
CA LEU A 101 -3.26 -23.52 -0.42
C LEU A 101 -2.97 -24.88 0.22
N PRO A 102 -2.03 -25.69 -0.31
CA PRO A 102 -1.63 -26.96 0.27
C PRO A 102 -0.68 -26.74 1.46
N ILE A 103 -1.21 -26.19 2.56
CA ILE A 103 -0.45 -25.88 3.77
C ILE A 103 -0.08 -27.18 4.49
N THR A 104 1.23 -27.44 4.59
CA THR A 104 1.77 -28.61 5.30
C THR A 104 1.90 -28.35 6.79
N GLU A 105 1.91 -29.42 7.59
CA GLU A 105 2.18 -29.33 9.03
C GLU A 105 3.60 -28.76 9.31
N LEU A 106 4.56 -29.06 8.42
CA LEU A 106 5.89 -28.44 8.46
C LEU A 106 5.81 -26.92 8.25
N GLN A 107 5.00 -26.46 7.29
CA GLN A 107 4.78 -25.04 7.06
C GLN A 107 4.19 -24.37 8.31
N PHE A 108 3.09 -24.92 8.84
CA PHE A 108 2.42 -24.39 10.03
C PHE A 108 3.39 -24.24 11.22
N ARG A 109 4.19 -25.26 11.49
CA ARG A 109 5.19 -25.24 12.58
C ARG A 109 6.33 -24.25 12.32
N ALA A 110 6.83 -24.16 11.09
CA ALA A 110 7.85 -23.18 10.73
C ALA A 110 7.34 -21.74 10.91
N GLU A 111 6.05 -21.48 10.70
CA GLU A 111 5.43 -20.17 10.97
C GLU A 111 5.34 -19.84 12.48
N GLN A 112 5.40 -20.85 13.37
CA GLN A 112 5.43 -20.65 14.82
C GLN A 112 6.83 -20.32 15.36
N THR A 113 7.88 -20.63 14.62
CA THR A 113 9.25 -20.25 14.98
C THR A 113 9.53 -18.76 14.71
N ARG A 114 10.65 -18.23 15.21
CA ARG A 114 11.03 -16.81 15.06
C ARG A 114 12.48 -16.68 14.62
N PHE A 115 12.78 -15.60 13.91
CA PHE A 115 14.15 -15.24 13.60
C PHE A 115 14.90 -14.84 14.87
N VAL A 116 16.14 -15.31 15.00
CA VAL A 116 17.02 -14.88 16.11
C VAL A 116 17.43 -13.42 15.94
N ARG A 117 17.68 -13.02 14.68
CA ARG A 117 17.98 -11.63 14.33
C ARG A 117 16.71 -10.89 13.94
N SER A 118 16.54 -9.66 14.45
CA SER A 118 15.37 -8.84 14.13
C SER A 118 15.26 -8.48 12.64
N ASP A 119 16.38 -8.44 11.91
CA ASP A 119 16.44 -8.22 10.46
C ASP A 119 16.12 -9.48 9.62
N GLY A 120 15.91 -10.62 10.27
CA GLY A 120 15.63 -11.91 9.65
C GLY A 120 16.77 -12.48 8.80
N GLN A 121 17.97 -11.92 8.90
CA GLN A 121 19.15 -12.54 8.34
C GLN A 121 19.46 -13.83 9.10
N ARG A 122 19.92 -14.85 8.36
CA ARG A 122 20.31 -16.13 8.96
C ARG A 122 21.48 -15.93 9.92
N VAL A 123 21.49 -16.70 10.99
CA VAL A 123 22.65 -16.80 11.88
C VAL A 123 23.79 -17.56 11.18
N GLU A 124 25.02 -17.07 11.33
CA GLU A 124 26.20 -17.70 10.71
C GLU A 124 26.58 -19.01 11.42
N THR A 125 26.43 -19.05 12.75
CA THR A 125 26.72 -20.22 13.58
C THR A 125 25.44 -20.63 14.33
N ASN A 126 25.08 -21.91 14.19
CA ASN A 126 24.00 -22.52 14.98
C ASN A 126 24.65 -23.50 15.98
N PRO A 127 24.26 -23.51 17.27
CA PRO A 127 24.81 -24.43 18.26
C PRO A 127 24.77 -25.91 17.81
N ALA A 128 23.75 -26.30 17.05
CA ALA A 128 23.60 -27.66 16.52
C ALA A 128 24.65 -28.04 15.46
N GLN A 129 25.53 -27.14 15.03
CA GLN A 129 26.62 -27.44 14.10
C GLN A 129 27.78 -28.22 14.75
N GLN A 130 27.96 -28.15 16.07
CA GLN A 130 29.22 -28.55 16.70
C GLN A 130 29.44 -30.07 16.81
N GLN A 131 28.45 -30.92 16.52
CA GLN A 131 28.54 -32.38 16.69
C GLN A 131 27.84 -33.19 15.58
N VAL A 132 27.77 -32.65 14.36
CA VAL A 132 27.01 -33.27 13.25
C VAL A 132 27.93 -33.68 12.10
N ASN A 133 27.55 -34.73 11.36
CA ASN A 133 28.28 -35.10 10.15
C ASN A 133 27.96 -34.14 9.00
N ARG A 134 26.70 -33.69 8.92
CA ARG A 134 26.23 -32.70 7.94
C ARG A 134 25.25 -31.73 8.58
N PHE A 135 25.32 -30.49 8.13
CA PHE A 135 24.42 -29.42 8.53
C PHE A 135 23.86 -28.75 7.27
N TYR A 136 22.54 -28.63 7.19
CA TYR A 136 21.88 -27.89 6.12
C TYR A 136 20.99 -26.78 6.66
N GLN A 137 21.08 -25.63 6.00
CA GLN A 137 20.11 -24.55 6.08
C GLN A 137 19.01 -24.82 5.06
N VAL A 138 17.86 -25.24 5.54
CA VAL A 138 16.71 -25.58 4.71
C VAL A 138 15.60 -24.55 4.87
N GLU A 139 14.71 -24.54 3.91
CA GLU A 139 13.45 -23.83 3.92
C GLU A 139 12.33 -24.85 3.72
N VAL A 140 11.11 -24.51 4.11
CA VAL A 140 9.95 -25.40 3.92
C VAL A 140 9.86 -25.89 2.47
N ARG A 141 10.14 -25.01 1.50
CA ARG A 141 10.14 -25.34 0.07
C ARG A 141 11.16 -26.39 -0.37
N ASP A 142 12.22 -26.63 0.39
CA ASP A 142 13.16 -27.71 0.05
C ASP A 142 12.62 -29.10 0.45
N LEU A 143 11.58 -29.13 1.28
CA LEU A 143 11.11 -30.30 2.01
C LEU A 143 9.64 -30.65 1.74
N VAL A 144 8.95 -29.91 0.87
CA VAL A 144 7.54 -30.11 0.50
C VAL A 144 7.36 -30.10 -1.02
N ARG A 145 6.30 -30.73 -1.51
CA ARG A 145 6.03 -30.86 -2.95
C ARG A 145 5.56 -29.56 -3.61
N HIS A 146 4.55 -28.94 -3.03
CA HIS A 146 3.88 -27.78 -3.60
C HIS A 146 4.48 -26.51 -3.01
N VAL A 147 5.16 -25.74 -3.85
CA VAL A 147 6.00 -24.61 -3.40
C VAL A 147 5.61 -23.27 -4.01
N ALA A 148 4.67 -23.24 -4.96
CA ALA A 148 4.29 -22.03 -5.67
C ALA A 148 3.71 -20.93 -4.76
N HIS A 149 3.11 -21.31 -3.63
CA HIS A 149 2.60 -20.38 -2.63
C HIS A 149 3.64 -19.97 -1.58
N LEU A 150 4.83 -20.57 -1.55
CA LEU A 150 5.90 -20.35 -0.56
C LEU A 150 6.88 -19.25 -1.01
N PRO A 151 7.56 -18.56 -0.07
CA PRO A 151 8.42 -17.42 -0.41
C PRO A 151 9.59 -17.84 -1.30
N PRO A 152 10.14 -16.93 -2.12
CA PRO A 152 11.33 -17.20 -2.93
C PRO A 152 12.52 -17.64 -2.06
N PRO A 153 13.49 -18.38 -2.64
CA PRO A 153 14.56 -18.96 -1.86
C PRO A 153 15.51 -17.86 -1.36
N ALA A 154 15.83 -17.88 -0.06
CA ALA A 154 16.75 -16.91 0.51
C ALA A 154 18.22 -17.34 0.32
N PRO A 155 19.16 -16.38 0.21
CA PRO A 155 20.59 -16.68 0.22
C PRO A 155 20.99 -17.49 1.46
N ARG A 156 21.85 -18.50 1.28
CA ARG A 156 22.29 -19.41 2.34
C ARG A 156 23.69 -19.96 2.07
N SER A 157 24.47 -20.16 3.13
CA SER A 157 25.84 -20.68 3.04
C SER A 157 25.88 -22.21 3.06
N HIS A 158 24.94 -22.85 3.75
CA HIS A 158 24.90 -24.30 3.94
C HIS A 158 23.68 -24.93 3.27
N GLY A 159 23.44 -24.66 1.99
CA GLY A 159 22.27 -25.19 1.27
C GLY A 159 22.34 -26.71 1.00
N PRO A 160 21.18 -27.40 0.88
CA PRO A 160 21.11 -28.77 0.40
C PRO A 160 21.67 -28.89 -1.03
N GLN A 161 22.29 -30.02 -1.32
CA GLN A 161 22.94 -30.29 -2.61
C GLN A 161 21.90 -30.67 -3.67
N ARG A 162 21.35 -29.67 -4.39
CA ARG A 162 20.32 -29.90 -5.44
C ARG A 162 20.77 -30.88 -6.53
N HIS A 163 22.05 -30.87 -6.91
CA HIS A 163 22.59 -31.82 -7.87
C HIS A 163 22.50 -33.28 -7.39
N ALA A 164 22.53 -33.55 -6.08
CA ALA A 164 22.39 -34.90 -5.57
C ALA A 164 20.97 -35.45 -5.81
N LEU A 165 19.95 -34.60 -5.68
CA LEU A 165 18.56 -34.94 -5.97
C LEU A 165 18.36 -35.21 -7.47
N GLN A 166 18.93 -34.33 -8.31
CA GLN A 166 18.91 -34.50 -9.76
C GLN A 166 19.63 -35.78 -10.20
N MET A 167 20.80 -36.08 -9.61
CA MET A 167 21.50 -37.34 -9.86
C MET A 167 20.66 -38.56 -9.46
N MET A 168 19.92 -38.51 -8.35
CA MET A 168 19.01 -39.60 -7.97
C MET A 168 17.86 -39.76 -8.97
N ALA A 169 17.36 -38.67 -9.54
CA ALA A 169 16.33 -38.70 -10.58
C ALA A 169 16.88 -39.29 -11.89
N ASP A 170 18.03 -38.79 -12.36
CA ASP A 170 18.62 -39.11 -13.65
C ASP A 170 19.19 -40.54 -13.70
N LEU A 171 19.74 -41.03 -12.57
CA LEU A 171 20.35 -42.36 -12.49
C LEU A 171 19.31 -43.50 -12.30
N GLY A 172 18.03 -43.17 -12.13
CA GLY A 172 16.94 -44.14 -12.21
C GLY A 172 17.01 -45.26 -11.16
N PHE A 173 17.22 -44.91 -9.88
CA PHE A 173 17.26 -45.89 -8.78
C PHE A 173 15.86 -46.42 -8.35
N GLY A 174 14.91 -46.57 -9.29
CA GLY A 174 13.52 -46.97 -9.02
C GLY A 174 12.60 -46.75 -10.23
N PRO A 175 11.28 -47.01 -10.13
CA PRO A 175 10.34 -46.69 -11.21
C PRO A 175 10.38 -45.18 -11.53
N PRO A 176 10.25 -44.76 -12.80
CA PRO A 176 10.29 -43.35 -13.19
C PRO A 176 9.19 -42.59 -12.44
N GLN A 177 9.59 -41.72 -11.52
CA GLN A 177 8.68 -40.80 -10.84
C GLN A 177 8.86 -39.40 -11.44
N PRO A 178 7.76 -38.71 -11.82
CA PRO A 178 7.85 -37.30 -12.20
C PRO A 178 8.24 -36.46 -10.97
N GLY A 179 9.43 -35.86 -11.02
CA GLY A 179 9.93 -34.83 -10.09
C GLY A 179 10.23 -35.31 -8.68
N LEU A 180 11.42 -35.89 -8.44
CA LEU A 180 11.92 -36.04 -7.07
C LEU A 180 12.04 -34.67 -6.40
N TRP A 181 11.51 -34.55 -5.18
CA TRP A 181 11.58 -33.36 -4.33
C TRP A 181 11.99 -33.77 -2.92
N GLY A 182 12.55 -32.85 -2.13
CA GLY A 182 13.06 -33.14 -0.79
C GLY A 182 14.57 -32.92 -0.65
N VAL A 183 15.11 -33.36 0.48
CA VAL A 183 16.54 -33.24 0.80
C VAL A 183 17.19 -34.61 0.83
N VAL A 184 18.32 -34.75 0.12
CA VAL A 184 19.08 -36.00 0.10
C VAL A 184 19.91 -36.15 1.38
N LEU A 185 19.67 -37.26 2.07
CA LEU A 185 20.41 -37.72 3.24
C LEU A 185 21.36 -38.85 2.86
N PHE A 186 22.49 -38.95 3.58
CA PHE A 186 23.55 -39.92 3.29
C PHE A 186 23.66 -40.98 4.39
N PRO A 187 23.94 -42.25 4.04
CA PRO A 187 23.97 -43.34 5.01
C PRO A 187 25.17 -43.20 5.96
N ASN A 188 25.00 -43.71 7.18
CA ASN A 188 25.96 -43.64 8.30
C ASN A 188 26.34 -42.21 8.70
N GLN A 189 25.40 -41.27 8.55
CA GLN A 189 25.58 -39.88 8.92
C GLN A 189 24.40 -39.40 9.77
N HIS A 190 24.71 -38.52 10.72
CA HIS A 190 23.75 -37.67 11.40
C HIS A 190 23.70 -36.31 10.70
N THR A 191 22.50 -35.94 10.20
CA THR A 191 22.26 -34.69 9.47
C THR A 191 21.33 -33.78 10.26
N VAL A 192 21.74 -32.55 10.54
CA VAL A 192 20.86 -31.54 11.12
C VAL A 192 20.35 -30.59 10.04
N LEU A 193 19.04 -30.37 10.04
CA LEU A 193 18.31 -29.51 9.13
C LEU A 193 17.82 -28.29 9.91
N GLN A 194 18.53 -27.17 9.80
CA GLN A 194 18.09 -25.89 10.35
C GLN A 194 17.01 -25.30 9.43
N VAL A 195 15.76 -25.37 9.89
CA VAL A 195 14.61 -24.84 9.16
C VAL A 195 14.53 -23.33 9.37
N ARG A 196 14.52 -22.57 8.27
CA ARG A 196 14.31 -21.12 8.31
C ARG A 196 12.89 -20.81 8.86
N PRO A 197 12.77 -19.90 9.84
CA PRO A 197 11.48 -19.40 10.27
C PRO A 197 10.66 -18.86 9.09
N LEU A 198 9.38 -19.24 9.03
CA LEU A 198 8.50 -18.87 7.94
C LEU A 198 7.64 -17.66 8.34
N ARG A 199 8.25 -16.48 8.34
CA ARG A 199 7.62 -15.22 8.74
C ARG A 199 7.69 -14.21 7.59
N ALA A 200 6.71 -13.32 7.53
CA ALA A 200 6.65 -12.24 6.55
C ALA A 200 6.48 -10.88 7.25
N LEU A 201 6.76 -9.81 6.51
CA LEU A 201 6.43 -8.45 6.93
C LEU A 201 5.14 -8.01 6.27
N ARG A 202 4.28 -7.30 7.02
CA ARG A 202 3.01 -6.76 6.54
C ARG A 202 2.94 -5.26 6.87
N PRO A 203 2.63 -4.36 5.91
CA PRO A 203 2.37 -2.97 6.21
C PRO A 203 1.15 -2.88 7.14
N MET A 204 1.27 -2.18 8.25
CA MET A 204 0.17 -1.97 9.19
C MET A 204 -0.86 -1.01 8.61
N LEU A 205 -2.12 -1.45 8.48
CA LEU A 205 -3.23 -0.63 7.99
C LEU A 205 -4.40 -0.72 8.98
N SER A 206 -4.77 0.40 9.58
CA SER A 206 -5.91 0.46 10.49
C SER A 206 -7.23 0.18 9.75
N THR A 207 -8.06 -0.67 10.35
CA THR A 207 -9.38 -1.07 9.82
C THR A 207 -10.52 -0.18 10.30
N GLU A 208 -10.28 0.70 11.29
CA GLU A 208 -11.26 1.65 11.83
C GLU A 208 -11.68 2.72 10.81
N ASP A 209 -12.90 3.27 10.98
CA ASP A 209 -13.41 4.41 10.20
C ASP A 209 -12.67 5.73 10.52
N GLY A 210 -12.15 5.84 11.73
CA GLY A 210 -11.49 7.04 12.23
C GLY A 210 -10.21 7.36 11.46
N PHE A 211 -9.97 8.66 11.24
CA PHE A 211 -8.70 9.12 10.70
C PHE A 211 -7.56 8.83 11.68
N CYS A 212 -6.50 8.16 11.23
CA CYS A 212 -5.25 8.06 11.97
C CYS A 212 -4.03 8.44 11.12
N ALA A 213 -3.00 8.98 11.78
CA ALA A 213 -1.78 9.44 11.12
C ALA A 213 -0.99 8.28 10.47
N MET A 214 -1.08 7.07 11.02
CA MET A 214 -0.45 5.88 10.42
C MET A 214 -1.06 5.57 9.06
N ASN A 215 -2.40 5.53 8.93
CA ASN A 215 -3.05 5.30 7.62
C ASN A 215 -2.75 6.43 6.63
N LEU A 216 -2.74 7.69 7.11
CA LEU A 216 -2.32 8.83 6.28
C LEU A 216 -0.97 8.57 5.59
N TYR A 217 0.02 8.07 6.33
CA TYR A 217 1.36 7.79 5.81
C TYR A 217 1.43 6.52 4.98
N GLN A 218 0.91 5.40 5.49
CA GLN A 218 0.99 4.09 4.84
C GLN A 218 0.26 4.10 3.49
N LEU A 219 -0.93 4.68 3.43
CA LEU A 219 -1.72 4.75 2.20
C LEU A 219 -1.17 5.78 1.20
N ALA A 220 -0.36 6.76 1.65
CA ALA A 220 0.37 7.63 0.72
C ALA A 220 1.44 6.81 -0.02
N LEU A 221 2.15 5.91 0.67
CA LEU A 221 3.11 5.00 0.05
C LEU A 221 2.40 4.02 -0.90
N MET A 222 1.24 3.47 -0.53
CA MET A 222 0.49 2.55 -1.39
C MET A 222 -0.09 3.24 -2.63
N ALA A 223 -0.63 4.46 -2.47
CA ALA A 223 -1.07 5.29 -3.60
C ALA A 223 0.10 5.64 -4.53
N THR A 224 1.31 5.83 -3.98
CA THR A 224 2.53 6.05 -4.78
C THR A 224 2.94 4.78 -5.53
N LEU A 225 2.90 3.62 -4.86
CA LEU A 225 3.22 2.32 -5.47
C LEU A 225 2.34 1.99 -6.69
N SER A 226 1.12 2.54 -6.77
CA SER A 226 0.24 2.37 -7.94
C SER A 226 0.81 2.92 -9.25
N TYR A 227 1.82 3.79 -9.19
CA TYR A 227 2.55 4.28 -10.37
C TYR A 227 3.61 3.29 -10.89
N CYS A 228 3.95 2.26 -10.10
CA CYS A 228 4.82 1.19 -10.55
C CYS A 228 4.04 0.14 -11.36
N ARG A 229 4.71 -0.46 -12.34
CA ARG A 229 4.19 -1.68 -12.99
C ARG A 229 4.11 -2.84 -12.00
N PHE A 230 3.32 -3.85 -12.34
CA PHE A 230 3.26 -5.07 -11.53
C PHE A 230 4.59 -5.81 -11.45
N GLY A 231 5.37 -5.83 -12.54
CA GLY A 231 6.75 -6.32 -12.55
C GLY A 231 6.92 -7.84 -12.57
N GLN A 232 5.89 -8.58 -12.99
CA GLN A 232 5.97 -10.02 -13.24
C GLN A 232 6.76 -10.33 -14.52
N GLU A 233 7.59 -11.37 -14.48
CA GLU A 233 8.24 -11.97 -15.64
C GLU A 233 7.91 -13.48 -15.70
N PRO A 234 7.38 -13.99 -16.84
CA PRO A 234 6.95 -13.24 -18.02
C PRO A 234 5.70 -12.37 -17.74
N ALA A 235 5.56 -11.26 -18.48
CA ALA A 235 4.52 -10.26 -18.23
C ALA A 235 3.09 -10.76 -18.53
N SER A 236 2.96 -11.67 -19.50
CA SER A 236 1.69 -12.26 -19.93
C SER A 236 1.91 -13.71 -20.36
N HIS A 237 0.87 -14.54 -20.24
CA HIS A 237 0.88 -15.93 -20.67
C HIS A 237 2.09 -16.76 -20.19
N PRO A 238 2.37 -16.78 -18.88
CA PRO A 238 3.39 -17.66 -18.32
C PRO A 238 3.10 -19.13 -18.65
N GLN A 239 4.16 -19.90 -18.90
CA GLN A 239 4.07 -21.33 -19.19
C GLN A 239 4.28 -22.16 -17.92
N ASP A 240 5.41 -21.96 -17.25
CA ASP A 240 5.84 -22.83 -16.14
C ASP A 240 5.88 -22.06 -14.81
N GLU A 241 6.66 -20.97 -14.74
CA GLU A 241 6.90 -20.21 -13.51
C GLU A 241 6.74 -18.69 -13.74
N VAL A 242 6.58 -17.96 -12.63
CA VAL A 242 6.58 -16.49 -12.58
C VAL A 242 7.55 -15.96 -11.54
N HIS A 243 8.19 -14.84 -11.84
CA HIS A 243 9.14 -14.17 -10.95
C HIS A 243 8.91 -12.66 -10.95
N PHE A 244 9.47 -11.95 -9.96
CA PHE A 244 9.31 -10.50 -9.83
C PHE A 244 10.66 -9.79 -9.70
N PRO A 245 11.49 -9.73 -10.75
CA PRO A 245 12.89 -9.28 -10.63
C PRO A 245 13.07 -7.75 -10.53
N ARG A 246 12.04 -6.95 -10.81
CA ARG A 246 12.16 -5.49 -10.97
C ARG A 246 11.92 -4.74 -9.65
N GLU A 247 12.87 -3.94 -9.23
CA GLU A 247 12.76 -3.07 -8.04
C GLU A 247 12.86 -1.58 -8.44
N PRO A 248 11.85 -0.74 -8.15
CA PRO A 248 10.58 -1.07 -7.51
C PRO A 248 9.55 -1.66 -8.50
N SER A 249 8.72 -2.57 -8.02
CA SER A 249 7.47 -3.01 -8.67
C SER A 249 6.51 -3.58 -7.62
N ILE A 250 5.21 -3.63 -7.93
CA ILE A 250 4.19 -4.10 -6.98
C ILE A 250 4.45 -5.56 -6.58
N GLY A 251 4.65 -6.44 -7.57
CA GLY A 251 4.92 -7.86 -7.34
C GLY A 251 6.22 -8.07 -6.57
N HIS A 252 7.28 -7.31 -6.88
CA HIS A 252 8.55 -7.41 -6.14
C HIS A 252 8.40 -6.98 -4.68
N LEU A 253 7.66 -5.91 -4.41
CA LEU A 253 7.43 -5.46 -3.04
C LEU A 253 6.72 -6.54 -2.21
N PHE A 254 5.58 -7.07 -2.69
CA PHE A 254 4.79 -8.02 -1.90
C PHE A 254 5.36 -9.45 -1.92
N ALA A 255 5.76 -9.98 -3.09
CA ALA A 255 6.17 -11.38 -3.25
C ALA A 255 7.66 -11.64 -2.96
N GLU A 256 8.55 -10.67 -3.18
CA GLU A 256 9.99 -10.86 -2.97
C GLU A 256 10.45 -10.24 -1.64
N LYS A 257 10.18 -8.95 -1.43
CA LYS A 257 10.68 -8.23 -0.24
C LYS A 257 9.90 -8.64 1.00
N LEU A 258 8.62 -8.30 1.07
CA LEU A 258 7.83 -8.45 2.29
C LEU A 258 7.62 -9.92 2.66
N SER A 259 7.29 -10.76 1.69
CA SER A 259 7.21 -12.22 1.81
C SER A 259 8.53 -12.87 2.21
N GLY A 260 9.67 -12.29 1.79
CA GLY A 260 11.02 -12.73 2.15
C GLY A 260 11.56 -12.15 3.46
N TYR A 261 10.71 -11.47 4.26
CA TYR A 261 11.05 -10.78 5.50
C TYR A 261 12.05 -9.61 5.32
N GLN A 262 12.00 -8.92 4.19
CA GLN A 262 12.84 -7.77 3.88
C GLN A 262 12.02 -6.48 3.89
N GLN A 263 12.55 -5.43 4.52
CA GLN A 263 11.88 -4.13 4.58
C GLN A 263 12.08 -3.37 3.27
N ALA A 264 10.98 -3.08 2.55
CA ALA A 264 10.99 -2.20 1.39
C ALA A 264 10.78 -0.74 1.83
N TRP A 265 11.42 0.21 1.13
CA TRP A 265 11.23 1.65 1.34
C TRP A 265 10.98 2.43 0.05
N ARG A 266 11.36 1.84 -1.08
CA ARG A 266 11.24 2.45 -2.40
C ARG A 266 9.93 2.00 -3.02
N VAL A 267 9.00 2.93 -3.19
CA VAL A 267 7.69 2.71 -3.82
C VAL A 267 7.54 3.43 -5.16
N ASP A 268 8.59 4.16 -5.56
CA ASP A 268 8.70 4.86 -6.84
C ASP A 268 10.16 4.88 -7.31
N ALA A 269 10.40 4.86 -8.62
CA ALA A 269 11.75 4.82 -9.18
C ALA A 269 12.51 6.15 -9.02
N GLU A 270 11.81 7.28 -8.99
CA GLU A 270 12.35 8.62 -8.81
C GLU A 270 12.59 8.98 -7.33
N GLN A 271 12.18 8.10 -6.41
CA GLN A 271 12.30 8.33 -4.97
C GLN A 271 13.77 8.37 -4.51
N VAL A 272 14.23 9.57 -4.17
CA VAL A 272 15.58 9.82 -3.62
C VAL A 272 15.62 9.60 -2.11
N GLN A 273 14.64 10.14 -1.37
CA GLN A 273 14.57 10.02 0.10
C GLN A 273 13.95 8.69 0.52
N ARG A 274 14.52 8.05 1.55
CA ARG A 274 14.00 6.78 2.07
C ARG A 274 12.82 7.00 3.01
N PHE A 275 11.70 6.39 2.68
CA PHE A 275 10.47 6.39 3.49
C PHE A 275 10.07 4.95 3.76
N TYR A 276 10.38 4.44 4.95
CA TYR A 276 10.04 3.07 5.34
C TYR A 276 8.60 3.00 5.85
N PRO A 277 7.73 2.12 5.32
CA PRO A 277 6.47 1.78 5.96
C PRO A 277 6.64 1.25 7.38
N LEU A 278 5.59 1.36 8.21
CA LEU A 278 5.50 0.61 9.46
C LEU A 278 5.10 -0.82 9.15
N TYR A 279 5.98 -1.77 9.49
CA TYR A 279 5.76 -3.19 9.26
C TYR A 279 5.50 -3.94 10.55
N GLU A 280 4.51 -4.81 10.55
CA GLU A 280 4.36 -5.87 11.55
C GLU A 280 4.93 -7.19 11.02
N GLU A 281 5.39 -8.02 11.94
CA GLU A 281 5.80 -9.38 11.66
C GLU A 281 4.60 -10.32 11.82
N VAL A 282 4.33 -11.12 10.79
CA VAL A 282 3.19 -12.05 10.75
C VAL A 282 3.65 -13.46 10.33
N PRO A 283 2.87 -14.52 10.67
CA PRO A 283 2.99 -15.81 10.00
C PRO A 283 2.92 -15.60 8.49
N TYR A 284 3.71 -16.34 7.72
CA TYR A 284 3.76 -16.16 6.27
C TYR A 284 2.39 -16.33 5.59
N SER A 285 1.52 -17.19 6.11
CA SER A 285 0.15 -17.35 5.60
C SER A 285 -0.75 -16.11 5.79
N ARG A 286 -0.36 -15.14 6.64
CA ARG A 286 -1.10 -13.89 6.91
C ARG A 286 -0.53 -12.64 6.21
N ARG A 287 0.44 -12.83 5.30
CA ARG A 287 1.00 -11.76 4.47
C ARG A 287 -0.02 -11.20 3.49
N PHE A 288 0.27 -10.05 2.88
CA PHE A 288 -0.41 -9.66 1.64
C PHE A 288 -0.09 -10.66 0.54
N GLU A 289 -1.09 -11.40 0.10
CA GLU A 289 -0.92 -12.49 -0.84
C GLU A 289 -0.79 -11.97 -2.27
N ILE A 290 0.26 -12.44 -2.95
CA ILE A 290 0.28 -12.54 -4.41
C ILE A 290 -0.03 -13.99 -4.73
N LEU A 291 -1.08 -14.21 -5.52
CA LEU A 291 -1.63 -15.53 -5.78
C LEU A 291 -0.56 -16.44 -6.40
N PRO A 292 -0.55 -17.74 -6.03
CA PRO A 292 0.43 -18.67 -6.57
C PRO A 292 0.18 -18.91 -8.07
N PHE A 293 1.25 -19.27 -8.78
CA PHE A 293 1.18 -19.71 -10.17
C PHE A 293 1.80 -21.10 -10.28
N ASP A 294 0.96 -22.09 -10.61
CA ASP A 294 1.37 -23.47 -10.82
C ASP A 294 0.30 -24.18 -11.67
N PRO A 295 0.52 -24.34 -12.99
CA PRO A 295 -0.43 -24.98 -13.89
C PRO A 295 -0.78 -26.44 -13.54
N ASP A 296 0.10 -27.14 -12.82
CA ASP A 296 -0.13 -28.53 -12.41
C ASP A 296 -1.05 -28.61 -11.20
N VAL A 297 -1.05 -27.58 -10.34
CA VAL A 297 -1.89 -27.50 -9.14
C VAL A 297 -3.18 -26.73 -9.37
N TYR A 298 -3.13 -25.67 -10.18
CA TYR A 298 -4.23 -24.74 -10.39
C TYR A 298 -4.65 -24.75 -11.87
N PRO A 299 -5.75 -25.44 -12.23
CA PRO A 299 -6.19 -25.56 -13.61
C PRO A 299 -6.41 -24.21 -14.32
N GLN A 300 -6.83 -23.18 -13.60
CA GLN A 300 -6.97 -21.81 -14.13
C GLN A 300 -5.65 -21.17 -14.60
N ASN A 301 -4.49 -21.67 -14.13
CA ASN A 301 -3.19 -21.25 -14.62
C ASN A 301 -2.78 -21.94 -15.93
N SER A 302 -3.56 -22.91 -16.43
CA SER A 302 -3.20 -23.67 -17.63
C SER A 302 -3.02 -22.75 -18.86
N PRO A 303 -1.87 -22.81 -19.56
CA PRO A 303 -1.65 -22.04 -20.79
C PRO A 303 -2.66 -22.37 -21.90
N THR A 304 -3.29 -23.54 -21.85
CA THR A 304 -4.33 -23.96 -22.81
C THR A 304 -5.60 -23.09 -22.76
N LEU A 305 -5.77 -22.30 -21.70
CA LEU A 305 -6.89 -21.37 -21.54
C LEU A 305 -6.72 -20.06 -22.33
N GLU A 306 -5.54 -19.81 -22.89
CA GLU A 306 -5.23 -18.63 -23.71
C GLU A 306 -5.65 -17.31 -23.01
N ALA A 307 -6.57 -16.53 -23.59
CA ALA A 307 -7.06 -15.28 -23.03
C ALA A 307 -7.81 -15.43 -21.69
N ARG A 308 -8.20 -16.65 -21.32
CA ARG A 308 -8.84 -16.97 -20.02
C ARG A 308 -7.85 -17.44 -18.96
N GLN A 309 -6.58 -17.64 -19.32
CA GLN A 309 -5.55 -18.05 -18.36
C GLN A 309 -5.43 -17.01 -17.25
N GLU A 310 -5.49 -17.47 -16.00
CA GLU A 310 -5.24 -16.66 -14.82
C GLU A 310 -3.77 -16.73 -14.43
N TYR A 311 -3.21 -15.59 -14.03
CA TYR A 311 -1.85 -15.46 -13.51
C TYR A 311 -1.78 -14.21 -12.62
N PRO A 312 -0.76 -14.07 -11.75
CA PRO A 312 -0.77 -13.06 -10.72
C PRO A 312 -0.95 -11.63 -11.24
N ALA A 313 -0.25 -11.24 -12.31
CA ALA A 313 -0.42 -9.92 -12.90
C ALA A 313 -1.86 -9.67 -13.40
N ARG A 314 -2.51 -10.67 -14.00
CA ARG A 314 -3.90 -10.53 -14.50
C ARG A 314 -4.92 -10.39 -13.37
N LEU A 315 -4.67 -11.00 -12.21
CA LEU A 315 -5.59 -10.97 -11.07
C LEU A 315 -5.34 -9.77 -10.16
N HIS A 316 -4.10 -9.35 -10.00
CA HIS A 316 -3.71 -8.31 -9.05
C HIS A 316 -3.47 -6.94 -9.68
N PHE A 317 -3.38 -6.84 -11.00
CA PHE A 317 -3.08 -5.58 -11.68
C PHE A 317 -4.08 -5.32 -12.81
N PHE A 318 -4.65 -4.13 -12.77
CA PHE A 318 -5.48 -3.58 -13.83
C PHE A 318 -4.63 -2.59 -14.63
N ASP A 319 -4.61 -2.76 -15.95
CA ASP A 319 -3.89 -1.89 -16.87
C ASP A 319 -4.72 -1.67 -18.12
N ASP A 320 -5.20 -0.43 -18.30
CA ASP A 320 -6.05 -0.02 -19.41
C ASP A 320 -5.37 1.00 -20.33
N GLU A 321 -4.03 1.08 -20.27
CA GLU A 321 -3.22 1.96 -21.12
C GLU A 321 -3.52 1.72 -22.62
N GLU A 322 -3.69 0.46 -23.02
CA GLU A 322 -3.95 0.09 -24.43
C GLU A 322 -5.41 0.28 -24.87
N GLN A 323 -6.39 0.25 -23.96
CA GLN A 323 -7.83 0.35 -24.31
C GLN A 323 -8.42 1.76 -24.12
N GLY A 324 -7.61 2.72 -23.66
CA GLY A 324 -7.84 4.14 -23.88
C GLY A 324 -8.18 4.98 -22.65
N THR A 325 -8.27 4.41 -21.44
CA THR A 325 -8.50 5.22 -20.22
C THR A 325 -7.22 5.57 -19.45
N ASP A 326 -6.05 5.01 -19.81
CA ASP A 326 -4.77 5.17 -19.09
C ASP A 326 -4.90 4.97 -17.57
N THR A 327 -5.81 4.07 -17.18
CA THR A 327 -6.11 3.78 -15.78
C THR A 327 -5.37 2.52 -15.37
N GLN A 328 -4.66 2.61 -14.25
CA GLN A 328 -4.03 1.46 -13.62
C GLN A 328 -4.44 1.36 -12.16
N ALA A 329 -4.49 0.14 -11.67
CA ALA A 329 -4.72 -0.13 -10.26
C ALA A 329 -4.08 -1.46 -9.87
N PHE A 330 -3.77 -1.60 -8.59
CA PHE A 330 -3.46 -2.92 -8.04
C PHE A 330 -4.37 -3.26 -6.87
N ILE A 331 -4.57 -4.57 -6.68
CA ILE A 331 -5.36 -5.14 -5.61
C ILE A 331 -4.59 -6.30 -4.96
N CYS A 332 -4.55 -6.34 -3.64
CA CYS A 332 -4.01 -7.46 -2.87
C CYS A 332 -4.76 -7.59 -1.54
N HIS A 333 -4.69 -8.75 -0.89
CA HIS A 333 -5.43 -8.98 0.34
C HIS A 333 -4.65 -9.81 1.36
N HIS A 334 -5.10 -9.73 2.60
CA HIS A 334 -4.84 -10.71 3.65
C HIS A 334 -6.15 -10.99 4.42
N ASP A 335 -6.06 -11.56 5.61
CA ASP A 335 -7.18 -11.94 6.47
C ASP A 335 -8.09 -10.79 6.92
N GLU A 336 -7.58 -9.57 7.01
CA GLU A 336 -8.32 -8.43 7.58
C GLU A 336 -8.58 -7.30 6.59
N VAL A 337 -7.74 -7.16 5.55
CA VAL A 337 -7.80 -6.06 4.58
C VAL A 337 -7.71 -6.57 3.15
N VAL A 338 -8.56 -6.00 2.29
CA VAL A 338 -8.34 -5.94 0.83
C VAL A 338 -7.88 -4.52 0.52
N LEU A 339 -6.66 -4.37 0.01
CA LEU A 339 -6.08 -3.09 -0.39
C LEU A 339 -6.27 -2.89 -1.89
N ILE A 340 -6.80 -1.73 -2.28
CA ILE A 340 -6.93 -1.31 -3.67
C ILE A 340 -6.26 0.05 -3.82
N ALA A 341 -5.25 0.16 -4.68
CA ALA A 341 -4.60 1.42 -4.96
C ALA A 341 -4.77 1.79 -6.43
N VAL A 342 -5.31 2.98 -6.69
CA VAL A 342 -5.64 3.48 -8.03
C VAL A 342 -4.66 4.56 -8.44
N ARG A 343 -4.02 4.37 -9.59
CA ARG A 343 -3.05 5.29 -10.19
C ARG A 343 -3.75 6.50 -10.80
N GLY A 344 -3.10 7.66 -10.74
CA GLY A 344 -3.43 8.80 -11.59
C GLY A 344 -2.69 8.77 -12.94
N THR A 345 -3.17 9.52 -13.93
CA THR A 345 -2.52 9.67 -15.25
C THR A 345 -1.06 10.13 -15.11
N ALA A 346 -0.12 9.53 -15.87
CA ALA A 346 1.29 9.98 -15.87
C ALA A 346 1.44 11.40 -16.42
N SER A 347 0.63 11.74 -17.43
CA SER A 347 0.49 13.10 -17.96
C SER A 347 -0.79 13.75 -17.40
N ALA A 348 -0.83 14.00 -16.10
CA ALA A 348 -1.96 14.65 -15.42
C ALA A 348 -2.43 15.95 -16.13
N ALA A 349 -1.50 16.66 -16.77
CA ALA A 349 -1.80 17.84 -17.56
C ALA A 349 -2.52 17.59 -18.89
N ASP A 350 -2.21 16.48 -19.59
CA ASP A 350 -2.90 16.12 -20.83
C ASP A 350 -4.30 15.56 -20.50
N GLY A 351 -4.43 14.77 -19.42
CA GLY A 351 -5.71 14.23 -18.95
C GLY A 351 -6.72 15.30 -18.47
N LEU A 352 -6.25 16.37 -17.81
CA LEU A 352 -7.13 17.49 -17.44
C LEU A 352 -7.39 18.45 -18.62
N ARG A 353 -6.49 18.52 -19.61
CA ARG A 353 -6.68 19.33 -20.82
C ARG A 353 -7.76 18.77 -21.74
N ASP A 354 -7.82 17.44 -21.85
CA ASP A 354 -8.84 16.72 -22.63
C ASP A 354 -10.13 16.47 -21.84
N ALA A 355 -10.17 16.85 -20.55
CA ALA A 355 -11.33 16.73 -19.66
C ALA A 355 -12.45 17.69 -20.07
N ASN A 356 -13.28 17.22 -21.00
CA ASN A 356 -14.65 17.70 -21.11
C ASN A 356 -15.32 17.47 -19.74
N ALA A 357 -15.59 18.54 -18.97
CA ALA A 357 -16.21 18.49 -17.63
C ALA A 357 -17.67 18.01 -17.64
N HIS A 358 -18.06 17.32 -18.70
CA HIS A 358 -19.38 16.77 -18.94
C HIS A 358 -19.74 15.76 -17.85
N GLN A 359 -20.92 15.99 -17.26
CA GLN A 359 -21.46 15.15 -16.20
C GLN A 359 -22.39 14.09 -16.80
N VAL A 360 -22.10 12.82 -16.54
CA VAL A 360 -22.91 11.67 -16.96
C VAL A 360 -23.58 11.02 -15.75
N PRO A 361 -24.80 10.45 -15.91
CA PRO A 361 -25.45 9.73 -14.82
C PRO A 361 -24.58 8.62 -14.25
N PHE A 362 -24.46 8.54 -12.93
CA PHE A 362 -23.76 7.45 -12.25
C PHE A 362 -24.67 6.24 -12.14
N ALA A 363 -24.55 5.27 -13.06
CA ALA A 363 -25.52 4.18 -13.19
C ALA A 363 -25.66 3.29 -11.94
N ASP A 364 -24.63 3.21 -11.08
CA ASP A 364 -24.65 2.41 -9.87
C ASP A 364 -25.30 3.13 -8.68
N GLY A 365 -25.68 4.41 -8.80
CA GLY A 365 -26.16 5.21 -7.69
C GLY A 365 -26.96 6.45 -8.09
N LEU A 366 -26.80 7.52 -7.29
CA LEU A 366 -27.50 8.79 -7.48
C LEU A 366 -26.56 9.85 -8.07
N GLY A 367 -27.15 10.87 -8.68
CA GLY A 367 -26.42 12.00 -9.24
C GLY A 367 -25.60 11.67 -10.48
N LYS A 368 -24.62 12.54 -10.73
CA LYS A 368 -23.77 12.48 -11.92
C LYS A 368 -22.30 12.53 -11.56
N ALA A 369 -21.50 11.83 -12.36
CA ALA A 369 -20.05 11.81 -12.28
C ALA A 369 -19.43 12.45 -13.52
N HIS A 370 -18.19 12.88 -13.40
CA HIS A 370 -17.40 13.29 -14.56
C HIS A 370 -17.23 12.13 -15.55
N GLU A 371 -17.50 12.37 -16.84
CA GLU A 371 -17.52 11.34 -17.88
C GLU A 371 -16.23 10.50 -17.94
N GLY A 372 -15.06 11.15 -18.00
CA GLY A 372 -13.78 10.44 -18.06
C GLY A 372 -13.52 9.54 -16.83
N PHE A 373 -13.77 10.05 -15.62
CA PHE A 373 -13.62 9.25 -14.40
C PHE A 373 -14.61 8.10 -14.34
N TYR A 374 -15.84 8.32 -14.83
CA TYR A 374 -16.86 7.28 -14.87
C TYR A 374 -16.51 6.15 -15.84
N GLN A 375 -15.95 6.47 -17.01
CA GLN A 375 -15.48 5.45 -17.98
C GLN A 375 -14.36 4.59 -17.39
N ALA A 376 -13.35 5.22 -16.79
CA ALA A 376 -12.26 4.54 -16.10
C ALA A 376 -12.76 3.67 -14.93
N TYR A 377 -13.67 4.21 -14.11
CA TYR A 377 -14.33 3.48 -13.04
C TYR A 377 -15.02 2.21 -13.57
N ARG A 378 -15.79 2.29 -14.66
CA ARG A 378 -16.53 1.14 -15.18
C ARG A 378 -15.60 -0.01 -15.58
N ALA A 379 -14.50 0.29 -16.25
CA ALA A 379 -13.53 -0.72 -16.66
C ALA A 379 -12.88 -1.40 -15.43
N MET A 380 -12.48 -0.60 -14.43
CA MET A 380 -11.85 -1.10 -13.21
C MET A 380 -12.83 -1.84 -12.28
N ARG A 381 -14.11 -1.43 -12.24
CA ARG A 381 -15.15 -2.02 -11.38
C ARG A 381 -15.27 -3.53 -11.62
N ASP A 382 -15.34 -3.94 -12.88
CA ASP A 382 -15.52 -5.36 -13.20
C ASP A 382 -14.28 -6.18 -12.83
N PHE A 383 -13.08 -5.60 -12.96
CA PHE A 383 -11.85 -6.21 -12.46
C PHE A 383 -11.88 -6.42 -10.94
N VAL A 384 -12.26 -5.38 -10.18
CA VAL A 384 -12.34 -5.45 -8.72
C VAL A 384 -13.42 -6.43 -8.26
N LEU A 385 -14.59 -6.43 -8.88
CA LEU A 385 -15.67 -7.35 -8.51
C LEU A 385 -15.30 -8.82 -8.75
N ARG A 386 -14.60 -9.13 -9.85
CA ARG A 386 -14.08 -10.49 -10.07
C ARG A 386 -13.10 -10.91 -8.98
N TYR A 387 -12.23 -10.01 -8.54
CA TYR A 387 -11.30 -10.30 -7.45
C TYR A 387 -12.01 -10.51 -6.11
N LEU A 388 -12.97 -9.64 -5.78
CA LEU A 388 -13.74 -9.74 -4.54
C LEU A 388 -14.61 -11.00 -4.49
N ASP A 389 -15.22 -11.40 -5.61
CA ASP A 389 -15.97 -12.66 -5.70
C ASP A 389 -15.12 -13.89 -5.34
N GLN A 390 -13.83 -13.86 -5.69
CA GLN A 390 -12.93 -14.98 -5.41
C GLN A 390 -12.33 -14.96 -3.99
N PHE A 391 -12.06 -13.79 -3.42
CA PHE A 391 -11.17 -13.66 -2.25
C PHE A 391 -11.75 -12.86 -1.07
N TYR A 392 -12.94 -12.28 -1.20
CA TYR A 392 -13.58 -11.57 -0.11
C TYR A 392 -14.21 -12.53 0.90
N ILE A 393 -13.77 -12.44 2.15
CA ILE A 393 -14.25 -13.21 3.30
C ILE A 393 -14.78 -12.31 4.43
N GLY A 394 -15.10 -11.05 4.13
CA GLY A 394 -15.57 -10.07 5.12
C GLY A 394 -14.53 -9.05 5.56
N GLN A 395 -13.38 -8.98 4.88
CA GLN A 395 -12.33 -7.99 5.19
C GLN A 395 -12.82 -6.54 5.08
N ARG A 396 -12.05 -5.62 5.64
CA ARG A 396 -12.15 -4.19 5.34
C ARG A 396 -11.58 -3.94 3.94
N ILE A 397 -12.34 -3.28 3.06
CA ILE A 397 -11.83 -2.85 1.76
C ILE A 397 -11.25 -1.44 1.92
N VAL A 398 -9.92 -1.33 1.85
CA VAL A 398 -9.21 -0.05 1.95
C VAL A 398 -8.79 0.38 0.56
N ILE A 399 -9.32 1.51 0.11
CA ILE A 399 -9.07 2.06 -1.21
C ILE A 399 -8.26 3.35 -1.06
N CYS A 400 -7.19 3.49 -1.82
CA CYS A 400 -6.45 4.73 -1.93
C CYS A 400 -6.19 5.17 -3.37
N GLY A 401 -6.07 6.48 -3.60
CA GLY A 401 -5.73 7.01 -4.91
C GLY A 401 -5.20 8.44 -4.85
N HIS A 402 -4.32 8.76 -5.79
CA HIS A 402 -3.72 10.08 -5.92
C HIS A 402 -4.21 10.79 -7.18
N SER A 403 -4.41 12.11 -7.13
CA SER A 403 -4.79 12.93 -8.27
C SER A 403 -6.06 12.38 -8.95
N LEU A 404 -6.04 12.20 -10.27
CA LEU A 404 -7.10 11.55 -11.04
C LEU A 404 -7.48 10.15 -10.51
N GLY A 405 -6.51 9.38 -10.02
CA GLY A 405 -6.76 8.07 -9.40
C GLY A 405 -7.61 8.17 -8.13
N GLY A 406 -7.50 9.27 -7.38
CA GLY A 406 -8.37 9.55 -6.23
C GLY A 406 -9.82 9.82 -6.61
N ALA A 407 -10.06 10.48 -7.74
CA ALA A 407 -11.41 10.70 -8.26
C ALA A 407 -12.06 9.38 -8.73
N ILE A 408 -11.30 8.53 -9.42
CA ILE A 408 -11.75 7.19 -9.83
C ILE A 408 -12.01 6.31 -8.59
N ALA A 409 -11.12 6.36 -7.59
CA ALA A 409 -11.26 5.62 -6.33
C ALA A 409 -12.55 5.99 -5.58
N LEU A 410 -12.98 7.26 -5.63
CA LEU A 410 -14.26 7.69 -5.06
C LEU A 410 -15.46 7.02 -5.74
N LEU A 411 -15.47 6.98 -7.08
CA LEU A 411 -16.53 6.32 -7.83
C LEU A 411 -16.52 4.80 -7.58
N LEU A 412 -15.33 4.19 -7.51
CA LEU A 412 -15.18 2.78 -7.15
C LEU A 412 -15.74 2.49 -5.76
N ALA A 413 -15.35 3.26 -4.76
CA ALA A 413 -15.77 3.06 -3.37
C ALA A 413 -17.29 3.11 -3.23
N GLU A 414 -17.94 4.11 -3.84
CA GLU A 414 -19.39 4.24 -3.80
C GLU A 414 -20.09 3.16 -4.64
N GLY A 415 -19.51 2.79 -5.80
CA GLY A 415 -19.99 1.70 -6.62
C GLY A 415 -20.01 0.36 -5.87
N LEU A 416 -18.92 0.03 -5.17
CA LEU A 416 -18.82 -1.17 -4.35
C LEU A 416 -19.83 -1.17 -3.20
N ARG A 417 -19.97 -0.04 -2.48
CA ARG A 417 -20.95 0.08 -1.38
C ARG A 417 -22.39 -0.18 -1.83
N ARG A 418 -22.70 0.06 -3.11
CA ARG A 418 -24.03 -0.12 -3.71
C ARG A 418 -24.26 -1.49 -4.36
N VAL A 419 -23.25 -2.37 -4.37
CA VAL A 419 -23.44 -3.75 -4.82
C VAL A 419 -24.44 -4.44 -3.90
N LYS A 420 -25.53 -4.93 -4.49
CA LYS A 420 -26.60 -5.60 -3.75
C LYS A 420 -26.08 -6.83 -3.03
N ASP A 421 -26.53 -7.04 -1.81
CA ASP A 421 -26.27 -8.21 -0.97
C ASP A 421 -24.79 -8.46 -0.57
N ALA A 422 -23.86 -7.64 -1.04
CA ALA A 422 -22.44 -7.75 -0.71
C ALA A 422 -22.05 -7.08 0.62
N ASN A 423 -22.71 -5.96 0.97
CA ASN A 423 -22.45 -5.18 2.19
C ASN A 423 -20.97 -4.88 2.46
N TYR A 424 -20.22 -4.54 1.39
CA TYR A 424 -18.79 -4.27 1.50
C TYR A 424 -18.49 -3.13 2.48
N ASN A 425 -17.56 -3.40 3.39
CA ASN A 425 -17.09 -2.43 4.37
C ASN A 425 -15.93 -1.60 3.78
N VAL A 426 -16.22 -0.44 3.19
CA VAL A 426 -15.25 0.35 2.41
C VAL A 426 -14.70 1.58 3.16
N LEU A 427 -13.37 1.74 3.14
CA LEU A 427 -12.62 2.90 3.64
C LEU A 427 -11.88 3.57 2.49
N LEU A 428 -12.05 4.87 2.28
CA LEU A 428 -11.40 5.59 1.19
C LEU A 428 -10.43 6.66 1.69
N TYR A 429 -9.21 6.66 1.14
CA TYR A 429 -8.21 7.71 1.31
C TYR A 429 -7.81 8.29 -0.04
N THR A 430 -7.94 9.60 -0.23
CA THR A 430 -7.51 10.25 -1.49
C THR A 430 -6.49 11.34 -1.22
N TYR A 431 -5.54 11.51 -2.15
CA TYR A 431 -4.46 12.49 -2.05
C TYR A 431 -4.54 13.43 -3.27
N GLY A 432 -4.70 14.74 -3.06
CA GLY A 432 -4.73 15.70 -4.16
C GLY A 432 -5.83 15.47 -5.20
N ALA A 433 -6.92 14.81 -4.82
CA ALA A 433 -7.97 14.42 -5.77
C ALA A 433 -8.87 15.60 -6.18
N PRO A 434 -9.20 15.74 -7.48
CA PRO A 434 -10.17 16.72 -7.96
C PRO A 434 -11.61 16.34 -7.59
N ARG A 435 -12.57 17.25 -7.78
CA ARG A 435 -14.01 16.92 -7.62
C ARG A 435 -14.43 15.94 -8.71
N ALA A 436 -15.02 14.81 -8.32
CA ALA A 436 -15.36 13.74 -9.26
C ALA A 436 -16.84 13.74 -9.69
N ALA A 437 -17.73 14.28 -8.87
CA ALA A 437 -19.17 14.12 -9.02
C ALA A 437 -19.97 15.29 -8.45
N ASP A 438 -21.27 15.31 -8.74
CA ASP A 438 -22.18 16.38 -8.33
C ASP A 438 -22.70 16.24 -6.89
N ALA A 439 -23.40 17.28 -6.42
CA ALA A 439 -23.96 17.34 -5.07
C ALA A 439 -25.00 16.24 -4.76
N GLU A 440 -25.67 15.70 -5.78
CA GLU A 440 -26.60 14.60 -5.59
C GLU A 440 -25.84 13.29 -5.35
N PHE A 441 -24.75 13.06 -6.08
CA PHE A 441 -23.83 11.96 -5.82
C PHE A 441 -23.23 12.06 -4.41
N THR A 442 -22.73 13.24 -4.01
CA THR A 442 -22.11 13.40 -2.68
C THR A 442 -23.11 13.16 -1.55
N GLY A 443 -24.36 13.61 -1.72
CA GLY A 443 -25.46 13.29 -0.80
C GLY A 443 -25.77 11.79 -0.76
N GLY A 444 -25.80 11.13 -1.92
CA GLY A 444 -25.98 9.68 -2.01
C GLY A 444 -24.84 8.87 -1.37
N ALA A 445 -23.62 9.39 -1.43
CA ALA A 445 -22.42 8.78 -0.89
C ALA A 445 -22.13 9.14 0.57
N ALA A 446 -22.98 9.92 1.25
CA ALA A 446 -22.69 10.47 2.59
C ALA A 446 -22.34 9.43 3.67
N ALA A 447 -22.73 8.16 3.52
CA ALA A 447 -22.39 7.06 4.41
C ALA A 447 -20.98 6.47 4.17
N LEU A 448 -20.34 6.80 3.05
CA LEU A 448 -18.99 6.34 2.71
C LEU A 448 -17.96 7.09 3.56
N VAL A 449 -17.14 6.34 4.29
CA VAL A 449 -16.03 6.89 5.05
C VAL A 449 -14.90 7.25 4.10
N HIS A 450 -14.71 8.56 3.89
CA HIS A 450 -13.73 9.09 2.96
C HIS A 450 -12.89 10.19 3.62
N HIS A 451 -11.59 9.95 3.72
CA HIS A 451 -10.58 10.91 4.16
C HIS A 451 -9.85 11.50 2.95
N ARG A 452 -10.00 12.81 2.71
CA ARG A 452 -9.42 13.51 1.56
C ARG A 452 -8.25 14.39 2.01
N ILE A 453 -7.05 14.05 1.58
CA ILE A 453 -5.80 14.69 1.95
C ILE A 453 -5.44 15.74 0.89
N VAL A 454 -5.19 16.96 1.34
CA VAL A 454 -4.86 18.12 0.48
C VAL A 454 -3.65 18.83 1.04
N ASN A 455 -2.63 19.04 0.20
CA ASN A 455 -1.50 19.90 0.53
C ASN A 455 -1.82 21.36 0.18
N HIS A 456 -1.40 22.30 1.04
CA HIS A 456 -1.74 23.72 0.96
C HIS A 456 -1.30 24.47 -0.32
N ASN A 457 -0.45 23.87 -1.15
CA ASN A 457 -0.04 24.50 -2.42
C ASN A 457 -0.40 23.63 -3.62
N ASP A 458 -1.30 22.67 -3.44
CA ASP A 458 -1.78 21.81 -4.51
C ASP A 458 -3.04 22.41 -5.16
N PRO A 459 -2.98 22.84 -6.44
CA PRO A 459 -4.12 23.45 -7.12
C PRO A 459 -5.18 22.44 -7.60
N VAL A 460 -4.87 21.14 -7.62
CA VAL A 460 -5.72 20.11 -8.27
C VAL A 460 -7.03 19.85 -7.52
N PRO A 461 -7.08 19.82 -6.18
CA PRO A 461 -8.34 19.74 -5.45
C PRO A 461 -9.31 20.89 -5.75
N SER A 462 -8.84 22.01 -6.31
CA SER A 462 -9.70 23.15 -6.60
C SER A 462 -10.44 23.04 -7.94
N VAL A 463 -10.17 21.99 -8.73
CA VAL A 463 -10.83 21.71 -10.01
C VAL A 463 -11.66 20.42 -10.00
N PRO A 464 -12.71 20.30 -10.84
CA PRO A 464 -13.46 21.39 -11.49
C PRO A 464 -14.07 22.36 -10.46
N THR A 465 -14.27 23.61 -10.82
CA THR A 465 -14.90 24.60 -9.93
C THR A 465 -16.41 24.33 -9.81
N THR A 466 -17.03 24.86 -8.74
CA THR A 466 -18.45 24.66 -8.40
C THR A 466 -19.44 25.23 -9.42
N TRP A 467 -18.99 25.91 -10.48
CA TRP A 467 -19.81 26.55 -11.50
C TRP A 467 -19.63 25.99 -12.92
N MET A 468 -18.70 25.06 -13.11
CA MET A 468 -18.42 24.44 -14.40
C MET A 468 -19.49 23.42 -14.76
N ASN A 469 -20.50 23.84 -15.51
CA ASN A 469 -21.39 22.96 -16.28
C ASN A 469 -21.61 23.50 -17.70
N THR A 470 -20.53 23.71 -18.48
CA THR A 470 -20.58 23.88 -19.95
C THR A 470 -19.18 23.94 -20.58
N THR A 471 -19.14 23.65 -21.89
CA THR A 471 -17.96 23.49 -22.76
C THR A 471 -16.94 24.64 -22.67
N ALA A 472 -15.65 24.30 -22.80
CA ALA A 472 -14.43 25.10 -22.58
C ALA A 472 -14.30 26.49 -23.27
N LYS A 473 -15.31 27.00 -23.99
CA LYS A 473 -15.23 28.28 -24.72
C LYS A 473 -15.50 29.54 -23.89
N LEU A 474 -16.00 29.43 -22.65
CA LEU A 474 -16.45 30.60 -21.86
C LEU A 474 -15.59 30.94 -20.63
N TRP A 475 -14.56 30.16 -20.27
CA TRP A 475 -13.80 30.42 -19.02
C TRP A 475 -12.88 31.64 -19.11
N VAL A 476 -12.40 32.00 -20.30
CA VAL A 476 -11.24 32.92 -20.45
C VAL A 476 -11.58 34.37 -20.08
N PRO A 477 -12.70 34.98 -20.52
CA PRO A 477 -12.96 36.39 -20.18
C PRO A 477 -13.22 36.62 -18.68
N GLY A 478 -13.83 35.65 -17.99
CA GLY A 478 -14.15 35.74 -16.57
C GLY A 478 -12.96 35.48 -15.65
N ALA A 479 -12.08 34.54 -16.03
CA ALA A 479 -10.82 34.32 -15.31
C ALA A 479 -9.91 35.55 -15.48
N VAL A 480 -9.72 36.06 -16.70
CA VAL A 480 -8.82 37.20 -16.99
C VAL A 480 -9.19 38.49 -16.23
N ALA A 481 -10.47 38.76 -16.01
CA ALA A 481 -10.92 39.94 -15.28
C ALA A 481 -10.82 39.81 -13.74
N LEU A 482 -10.60 38.60 -13.21
CA LEU A 482 -10.22 38.36 -11.80
C LEU A 482 -8.77 38.79 -11.50
N PHE A 483 -7.92 38.83 -12.53
CA PHE A 483 -6.47 38.81 -12.39
C PHE A 483 -5.76 40.14 -12.62
N SER A 484 -6.48 41.17 -13.07
CA SER A 484 -5.88 42.47 -13.46
C SER A 484 -6.17 43.62 -12.47
N ALA A 485 -7.08 43.45 -11.51
CA ALA A 485 -7.30 44.42 -10.43
C ALA A 485 -7.95 43.76 -9.18
N PRO A 486 -7.46 44.03 -7.96
CA PRO A 486 -7.97 43.41 -6.72
C PRO A 486 -9.39 43.87 -6.34
N THR A 487 -9.84 45.02 -6.85
CA THR A 487 -11.19 45.56 -6.59
C THR A 487 -12.27 44.91 -7.45
N PRO A 488 -12.10 44.66 -8.76
CA PRO A 488 -13.07 43.92 -9.58
C PRO A 488 -13.07 42.40 -9.40
N GLY A 489 -11.99 41.78 -8.89
CA GLY A 489 -11.93 40.31 -8.76
C GLY A 489 -13.00 39.69 -7.86
N GLY A 490 -13.40 40.40 -6.79
CA GLY A 490 -14.51 39.99 -5.93
C GLY A 490 -15.90 39.99 -6.61
N LEU A 491 -16.08 40.74 -7.72
CA LEU A 491 -17.33 40.75 -8.50
C LEU A 491 -17.47 39.52 -9.40
N LEU A 492 -16.35 38.88 -9.77
CA LEU A 492 -16.34 37.67 -10.59
C LEU A 492 -16.45 36.38 -9.77
N PHE A 493 -15.98 36.37 -8.52
CA PHE A 493 -16.36 35.36 -7.52
C PHE A 493 -17.90 35.30 -7.38
N ALA A 494 -18.53 36.48 -7.40
CA ALA A 494 -19.96 36.63 -7.30
C ALA A 494 -20.72 36.34 -8.62
N ALA A 495 -20.12 36.62 -9.78
CA ALA A 495 -20.71 36.30 -11.09
C ALA A 495 -20.54 34.81 -11.50
N GLY A 496 -19.50 34.14 -11.00
CA GLY A 496 -19.29 32.70 -11.14
C GLY A 496 -20.34 31.84 -10.44
N LEU A 497 -21.14 32.41 -9.53
CA LEU A 497 -22.24 31.72 -8.86
C LEU A 497 -23.53 31.65 -9.70
N VAL A 498 -23.60 32.36 -10.83
CA VAL A 498 -24.79 32.36 -11.70
C VAL A 498 -24.74 31.15 -12.64
N ARG A 499 -25.41 30.09 -12.24
CA ARG A 499 -25.42 28.79 -12.91
C ARG A 499 -26.61 28.64 -13.87
N ILE A 500 -26.33 28.26 -15.11
CA ILE A 500 -27.35 27.90 -16.11
C ILE A 500 -27.45 26.36 -16.16
N GLY A 501 -28.25 25.77 -15.25
CA GLY A 501 -28.65 24.35 -15.25
C GLY A 501 -27.65 23.32 -14.65
N GLY A 502 -28.19 22.23 -14.06
CA GLY A 502 -27.44 21.08 -13.48
C GLY A 502 -26.98 21.23 -12.02
N GLN A 503 -26.67 20.13 -11.32
CA GLN A 503 -26.14 20.13 -9.93
C GLN A 503 -24.62 20.38 -9.89
N PRO A 504 -24.08 21.06 -8.86
CA PRO A 504 -22.66 21.44 -8.83
C PRO A 504 -21.73 20.29 -8.49
N TYR A 505 -20.56 20.25 -9.14
CA TYR A 505 -19.47 19.41 -8.68
C TYR A 505 -19.15 19.73 -7.23
N GLN A 506 -19.06 18.69 -6.40
CA GLN A 506 -18.81 18.84 -4.98
C GLN A 506 -17.78 17.81 -4.51
N HIS A 507 -16.98 18.20 -3.52
CA HIS A 507 -16.10 17.26 -2.84
C HIS A 507 -16.90 16.35 -1.91
N HIS A 508 -16.67 15.05 -2.00
CA HIS A 508 -17.11 14.08 -1.01
C HIS A 508 -16.01 13.87 0.05
N GLY A 509 -16.40 13.52 1.28
CA GLY A 509 -15.48 13.12 2.35
C GLY A 509 -14.92 14.26 3.21
N GLU A 510 -14.29 13.87 4.31
CA GLU A 510 -13.69 14.76 5.28
C GLU A 510 -12.30 15.22 4.83
N GLN A 511 -12.10 16.54 4.73
CA GLN A 511 -10.81 17.11 4.32
C GLN A 511 -9.80 17.07 5.46
N GLN A 512 -8.58 16.67 5.15
CA GLN A 512 -7.39 16.78 5.98
C GLN A 512 -6.38 17.66 5.24
N HIS A 513 -6.19 18.88 5.71
CA HIS A 513 -5.41 19.90 5.01
C HIS A 513 -4.04 20.08 5.65
N PHE A 514 -2.98 19.72 4.92
CA PHE A 514 -1.59 19.86 5.37
C PHE A 514 -1.04 21.22 4.93
N MET A 515 -0.67 22.04 5.92
CA MET A 515 -0.19 23.40 5.70
C MET A 515 1.21 23.58 6.30
N PRO A 516 2.27 23.65 5.46
CA PRO A 516 3.57 24.11 5.92
C PRO A 516 3.50 25.61 6.22
N ILE A 517 4.14 26.01 7.32
CA ILE A 517 4.16 27.39 7.79
C ILE A 517 5.59 27.78 8.18
N THR A 518 5.90 29.06 8.04
CA THR A 518 7.15 29.65 8.52
C THR A 518 6.80 30.67 9.59
N LEU A 519 7.31 30.45 10.81
CA LEU A 519 7.10 31.37 11.93
C LEU A 519 7.95 32.63 11.73
N ALA A 520 7.63 33.69 12.48
CA ALA A 520 8.30 34.99 12.37
C ALA A 520 9.82 34.95 12.64
N ASP A 521 10.32 33.92 13.32
CA ASP A 521 11.76 33.70 13.58
C ASP A 521 12.46 32.87 12.48
N GLY A 522 11.77 32.57 11.38
CA GLY A 522 12.27 31.74 10.29
C GLY A 522 12.13 30.24 10.54
N THR A 523 11.61 29.80 11.70
CA THR A 523 11.40 28.38 11.97
C THR A 523 10.31 27.81 11.07
N HIS A 524 10.63 26.72 10.35
CA HIS A 524 9.64 25.98 9.58
C HIS A 524 8.85 25.03 10.49
N SER A 525 7.54 24.93 10.26
CA SER A 525 6.64 24.01 10.93
C SER A 525 5.53 23.56 9.97
N SER A 526 4.65 22.68 10.42
CA SER A 526 3.46 22.27 9.67
C SER A 526 2.27 22.02 10.57
N VAL A 527 1.06 22.18 10.01
CA VAL A 527 -0.20 21.90 10.68
C VAL A 527 -1.09 21.08 9.76
N LEU A 528 -1.66 19.99 10.28
CA LEU A 528 -2.78 19.27 9.66
C LEU A 528 -4.08 19.73 10.33
N TRP A 529 -5.02 20.25 9.54
CA TRP A 529 -6.29 20.80 10.07
C TRP A 529 -7.45 20.73 9.07
N LYS A 530 -8.63 21.18 9.49
CA LYS A 530 -9.90 21.08 8.73
C LYS A 530 -10.51 22.46 8.49
N PRO A 531 -10.00 23.26 7.51
CA PRO A 531 -10.46 24.63 7.28
C PRO A 531 -11.96 24.66 6.99
N GLY A 532 -12.47 23.93 5.99
CA GLY A 532 -13.91 23.90 5.68
C GLY A 532 -14.49 25.19 5.08
N CYS A 533 -13.63 26.16 4.74
CA CYS A 533 -13.97 27.38 4.00
C CYS A 533 -13.43 27.30 2.56
N GLU A 534 -14.19 27.83 1.60
CA GLU A 534 -13.82 27.78 0.17
C GLU A 534 -12.67 28.74 -0.14
N SER A 535 -12.55 29.86 0.56
CA SER A 535 -11.50 30.87 0.36
C SER A 535 -10.10 30.30 0.57
N VAL A 536 -9.91 29.43 1.59
CA VAL A 536 -8.61 28.77 1.81
C VAL A 536 -8.34 27.72 0.73
N GLN A 537 -9.38 27.03 0.25
CA GLN A 537 -9.25 26.04 -0.83
C GLN A 537 -8.97 26.70 -2.20
N GLU A 538 -9.47 27.93 -2.44
CA GLU A 538 -9.35 28.61 -3.73
C GLU A 538 -8.24 29.68 -3.78
N ALA A 539 -7.77 30.18 -2.63
CA ALA A 539 -6.63 31.12 -2.55
C ALA A 539 -5.33 30.54 -3.14
N GLU A 540 -5.23 29.23 -3.26
CA GLU A 540 -4.03 28.49 -3.67
C GLU A 540 -3.83 28.54 -5.19
N CYS A 541 -4.92 28.44 -5.96
CA CYS A 541 -4.91 28.67 -7.41
C CYS A 541 -4.40 30.09 -7.73
N ASN A 542 -4.79 31.09 -6.92
CA ASN A 542 -4.40 32.48 -7.11
C ASN A 542 -2.89 32.75 -6.92
N ARG A 543 -2.18 31.98 -6.08
CA ARG A 543 -0.75 32.18 -5.84
C ARG A 543 0.12 31.56 -6.93
N ALA A 544 -0.26 30.38 -7.42
CA ALA A 544 0.42 29.73 -8.54
C ALA A 544 0.30 30.54 -9.84
N LEU A 545 -0.86 31.16 -10.08
CA LEU A 545 -1.11 32.03 -11.24
C LEU A 545 -0.36 33.38 -11.19
N ARG A 546 -0.12 33.93 -9.98
CA ARG A 546 0.61 35.21 -9.80
C ARG A 546 2.12 35.12 -10.02
N LEU A 547 2.71 33.93 -9.93
CA LEU A 547 4.16 33.74 -10.09
C LEU A 547 4.65 33.87 -11.54
N HIS A 548 3.74 33.92 -12.53
CA HIS A 548 4.09 33.99 -13.94
C HIS A 548 3.30 35.11 -14.63
N GLY A 549 3.94 36.28 -14.70
CA GLY A 549 3.34 37.57 -15.06
C GLY A 549 2.91 37.78 -16.52
N ASP A 550 2.80 36.73 -17.33
CA ASP A 550 2.25 36.80 -18.69
C ASP A 550 1.30 35.63 -18.92
N MET A 551 0.10 35.95 -19.43
CA MET A 551 -1.00 35.02 -19.71
C MET A 551 -0.58 33.93 -20.72
N PRO A 552 -0.38 32.67 -20.31
CA PRO A 552 -0.02 31.59 -21.21
C PRO A 552 -1.26 31.04 -21.93
N GLU A 553 -1.05 30.42 -23.10
CA GLU A 553 -2.08 29.63 -23.79
C GLU A 553 -2.62 28.50 -22.89
N ARG A 554 -3.87 28.07 -23.14
CA ARG A 554 -4.65 27.14 -22.30
C ARG A 554 -3.89 25.86 -21.90
N ASP A 555 -3.10 25.35 -22.82
CA ASP A 555 -2.38 24.09 -22.68
C ASP A 555 -1.14 24.23 -21.78
N ASN A 556 -0.52 25.42 -21.78
CA ASN A 556 0.64 25.72 -20.96
C ASN A 556 0.25 25.99 -19.51
N LEU A 557 -0.91 26.59 -19.24
CA LEU A 557 -1.37 26.88 -17.88
C LEU A 557 -1.63 25.60 -17.06
N LEU A 558 -2.34 24.63 -17.64
CA LEU A 558 -2.59 23.34 -16.99
C LEU A 558 -1.27 22.58 -16.78
N LYS A 559 -0.41 22.51 -17.83
CA LYS A 559 0.94 21.93 -17.71
C LYS A 559 1.76 22.57 -16.60
N GLN A 560 1.70 23.88 -16.43
CA GLN A 560 2.41 24.61 -15.38
C GLN A 560 1.83 24.37 -13.96
N LEU A 561 0.50 24.29 -13.81
CA LEU A 561 -0.14 23.99 -12.52
C LEU A 561 0.17 22.57 -12.03
N PHE A 562 0.26 21.59 -12.94
CA PHE A 562 0.65 20.20 -12.62
C PHE A 562 2.16 19.99 -12.51
N GLN A 563 2.98 20.87 -13.09
CA GLN A 563 4.44 20.90 -12.88
C GLN A 563 4.83 21.45 -11.50
N ALA A 564 3.87 21.94 -10.70
CA ALA A 564 4.14 22.31 -9.31
C ALA A 564 4.52 21.05 -8.52
N SER A 565 5.74 21.03 -7.97
CA SER A 565 6.25 19.95 -7.10
C SER A 565 5.30 19.59 -5.94
N GLN A 566 4.40 20.50 -5.59
CA GLN A 566 3.45 20.38 -4.50
C GLN A 566 2.31 19.37 -4.76
N HIS A 567 2.00 19.03 -6.02
CA HIS A 567 1.01 18.02 -6.37
C HIS A 567 1.60 16.59 -6.43
N ALA A 568 2.91 16.43 -6.52
CA ALA A 568 3.52 15.10 -6.70
C ALA A 568 3.62 14.31 -5.39
N MET A 569 3.43 12.97 -5.47
CA MET A 569 3.44 12.12 -4.29
C MET A 569 4.81 12.07 -3.59
N VAL A 570 5.87 11.74 -4.34
CA VAL A 570 7.22 11.47 -3.81
C VAL A 570 7.85 12.71 -3.18
N VAL A 571 7.61 13.89 -3.76
CA VAL A 571 8.24 15.15 -3.33
C VAL A 571 7.36 15.98 -2.37
N SER A 572 6.08 15.68 -2.24
CA SER A 572 5.13 16.49 -1.46
C SER A 572 4.26 15.66 -0.51
N TYR A 573 3.34 14.83 -1.01
CA TYR A 573 2.37 14.12 -0.16
C TYR A 573 3.00 13.09 0.78
N VAL A 574 3.96 12.28 0.31
CA VAL A 574 4.66 11.29 1.15
C VAL A 574 5.47 11.98 2.27
N PRO A 575 6.32 12.98 1.98
CA PRO A 575 6.99 13.77 3.02
C PRO A 575 6.01 14.44 4.00
N ALA A 576 4.90 15.03 3.52
CA ALA A 576 3.89 15.68 4.36
C ALA A 576 3.19 14.69 5.30
N ALA A 577 2.83 13.52 4.78
CA ALA A 577 2.20 12.45 5.55
C ALA A 577 3.16 11.89 6.62
N TRP A 578 4.43 11.66 6.24
CA TRP A 578 5.48 11.25 7.18
C TRP A 578 5.71 12.30 8.28
N ALA A 579 5.80 13.58 7.90
CA ALA A 579 5.98 14.68 8.83
C ALA A 579 4.82 14.79 9.82
N THR A 580 3.58 14.60 9.34
CA THR A 580 2.39 14.56 10.20
C THR A 580 2.46 13.41 11.19
N LEU A 581 2.80 12.19 10.75
CA LEU A 581 2.94 11.02 11.63
C LEU A 581 3.98 11.27 12.73
N ARG A 582 5.17 11.74 12.37
CA ARG A 582 6.24 12.06 13.33
C ARG A 582 5.83 13.14 14.31
N ARG A 583 5.17 14.21 13.83
CA ARG A 583 4.68 15.29 14.68
C ARG A 583 3.62 14.81 15.66
N TRP A 584 2.71 13.94 15.22
CA TRP A 584 1.66 13.37 16.07
C TRP A 584 2.24 12.41 17.11
N GLN A 585 3.23 11.60 16.75
CA GLN A 585 4.00 10.79 17.71
C GLN A 585 4.67 11.66 18.77
N GLN A 586 5.39 12.71 18.37
CA GLN A 586 6.00 13.65 19.32
C GLN A 586 4.96 14.34 20.22
N THR A 587 3.79 14.68 19.66
CA THR A 587 2.68 15.29 20.41
C THR A 587 2.09 14.34 21.43
N LEU A 588 1.93 13.06 21.07
CA LEU A 588 1.46 11.99 21.95
C LEU A 588 2.45 11.75 23.09
N ASP A 589 3.74 11.62 22.79
CA ASP A 589 4.81 11.39 23.76
C ASP A 589 4.91 12.53 24.79
N ASN A 590 4.82 13.78 24.30
CA ASN A 590 4.94 14.98 25.14
C ASN A 590 3.61 15.43 25.75
N ARG A 591 2.48 14.75 25.45
CA ARG A 591 1.11 15.16 25.83
C ARG A 591 0.79 16.61 25.46
N GLY A 592 1.33 17.06 24.33
CA GLY A 592 1.25 18.43 23.82
C GLY A 592 -0.05 18.73 23.08
N SER A 593 -0.14 19.94 22.54
CA SER A 593 -1.22 20.36 21.64
C SER A 593 -0.85 20.12 20.18
N LEU A 594 -1.82 19.78 19.32
CA LEU A 594 -1.60 19.63 17.88
C LEU A 594 -1.14 20.93 17.21
N VAL A 595 -1.68 22.06 17.66
CA VAL A 595 -1.33 23.41 17.19
C VAL A 595 -0.84 24.23 18.38
N THR A 596 0.39 24.73 18.29
CA THR A 596 0.98 25.59 19.31
C THR A 596 0.37 26.99 19.27
N ALA A 597 0.53 27.75 20.35
CA ALA A 597 0.03 29.14 20.41
C ALA A 597 0.63 30.05 19.32
N ARG A 598 1.90 29.83 18.95
CA ARG A 598 2.61 30.61 17.91
C ARG A 598 2.04 30.33 16.52
N GLU A 599 1.82 29.05 16.21
CA GLU A 599 1.25 28.62 14.94
C GLU A 599 -0.20 29.09 14.83
N TYR A 600 -0.98 28.97 15.90
CA TYR A 600 -2.34 29.51 15.95
C TYR A 600 -2.36 31.01 15.69
N ALA A 601 -1.54 31.81 16.40
CA ALA A 601 -1.54 33.26 16.23
C ALA A 601 -1.22 33.70 14.79
N LEU A 602 -0.31 33.00 14.11
CA LEU A 602 0.03 33.25 12.72
C LEU A 602 -1.18 33.02 11.79
N ILE A 603 -1.81 31.85 11.93
CA ILE A 603 -2.93 31.45 11.07
C ILE A 603 -4.19 32.26 11.40
N ASP A 604 -4.46 32.51 12.69
CA ASP A 604 -5.58 33.32 13.16
C ASP A 604 -5.54 34.74 12.61
N ARG A 605 -4.33 35.34 12.56
CA ARG A 605 -4.12 36.64 11.95
C ARG A 605 -4.44 36.60 10.45
N ALA A 606 -3.97 35.59 9.72
CA ALA A 606 -4.25 35.45 8.30
C ALA A 606 -5.76 35.28 8.03
N LEU A 607 -6.45 34.43 8.78
CA LEU A 607 -7.90 34.23 8.65
C LEU A 607 -8.69 35.50 9.01
N SER A 608 -8.24 36.25 10.03
CA SER A 608 -8.86 37.51 10.42
C SER A 608 -8.73 38.56 9.32
N THR A 609 -7.54 38.71 8.72
CA THR A 609 -7.31 39.62 7.59
C THR A 609 -8.19 39.24 6.40
N MET A 610 -8.27 37.95 6.04
CA MET A 610 -9.14 37.49 4.94
C MET A 610 -10.61 37.83 5.21
N ARG A 611 -11.07 37.63 6.45
CA ARG A 611 -12.45 37.94 6.84
C ARG A 611 -12.75 39.43 6.73
N GLU A 612 -11.84 40.30 7.19
CA GLU A 612 -11.96 41.76 7.06
C GLU A 612 -12.07 42.17 5.60
N GLN A 613 -11.22 41.63 4.72
CA GLN A 613 -11.27 41.89 3.28
C GLN A 613 -12.62 41.49 2.66
N LEU A 614 -13.17 40.34 3.04
CA LEU A 614 -14.49 39.89 2.55
C LEU A 614 -15.63 40.76 3.09
N GLN A 615 -15.53 41.24 4.34
CA GLN A 615 -16.50 42.14 4.94
C GLN A 615 -16.51 43.51 4.24
N ASP A 616 -15.33 44.06 3.96
CA ASP A 616 -15.17 45.31 3.21
C ASP A 616 -15.72 45.16 1.79
N LYS A 617 -15.43 44.04 1.12
CA LYS A 617 -15.97 43.76 -0.22
C LYS A 617 -17.50 43.63 -0.20
N ARG A 618 -18.07 42.98 0.82
CA ARG A 618 -19.53 42.88 0.99
C ARG A 618 -20.16 44.27 1.17
N LEU A 619 -19.54 45.14 1.97
CA LEU A 619 -20.00 46.52 2.15
C LEU A 619 -19.93 47.33 0.85
N GLU A 620 -18.87 47.15 0.06
CA GLU A 620 -18.73 47.78 -1.26
C GLU A 620 -19.84 47.32 -2.23
N LEU A 621 -20.11 46.01 -2.30
CA LEU A 621 -21.17 45.45 -3.16
C LEU A 621 -22.57 45.90 -2.74
N HIS A 622 -22.83 46.00 -1.43
CA HIS A 622 -24.08 46.57 -0.92
C HIS A 622 -24.30 48.01 -1.38
N ARG A 623 -23.22 48.82 -1.45
CA ARG A 623 -23.31 50.22 -1.92
C ARG A 623 -23.56 50.33 -3.43
N LEU A 624 -23.21 49.30 -4.20
CA LEU A 624 -23.29 49.28 -5.67
C LEU A 624 -24.52 48.51 -6.21
N SER A 625 -25.33 47.88 -5.34
CA SER A 625 -26.41 46.98 -5.76
C SER A 625 -27.60 47.70 -6.44
N PRO A 626 -27.98 47.35 -7.69
CA PRO A 626 -29.15 47.90 -8.36
C PRO A 626 -30.46 47.31 -7.83
N ALA A 627 -31.57 48.06 -7.95
CA ALA A 627 -32.90 47.72 -7.39
C ALA A 627 -33.53 46.41 -7.93
N ASN A 628 -32.94 45.76 -8.94
CA ASN A 628 -33.54 44.63 -9.67
C ASN A 628 -33.24 43.23 -9.08
N GLY A 629 -32.95 43.12 -7.78
CA GLY A 629 -32.93 41.84 -7.05
C GLY A 629 -31.76 40.87 -7.32
N ARG A 630 -31.01 41.01 -8.42
CA ARG A 630 -29.86 40.15 -8.79
C ARG A 630 -28.65 40.19 -7.84
N GLY A 631 -28.59 41.15 -6.92
CA GLY A 631 -27.51 41.26 -5.92
C GLY A 631 -27.65 40.31 -4.72
N HIS A 632 -28.83 39.72 -4.47
CA HIS A 632 -29.08 38.92 -3.27
C HIS A 632 -28.25 37.63 -3.21
N GLU A 633 -28.21 36.86 -4.31
CA GLU A 633 -27.45 35.58 -4.36
C GLU A 633 -25.94 35.78 -4.09
N GLN A 634 -25.39 36.91 -4.53
CA GLN A 634 -23.99 37.28 -4.33
C GLN A 634 -23.68 37.63 -2.88
N HIS A 635 -24.60 38.33 -2.21
CA HIS A 635 -24.46 38.68 -0.80
C HIS A 635 -24.59 37.45 0.12
N ASP A 636 -25.44 36.49 -0.24
CA ASP A 636 -25.65 35.26 0.52
C ASP A 636 -24.41 34.36 0.48
N ALA A 637 -23.76 34.22 -0.67
CA ALA A 637 -22.54 33.44 -0.80
C ALA A 637 -21.34 34.05 -0.05
N LEU A 638 -21.17 35.37 -0.09
CA LEU A 638 -20.12 36.06 0.69
C LEU A 638 -20.35 35.93 2.19
N SER A 639 -21.61 36.02 2.63
CA SER A 639 -21.96 35.85 4.05
C SER A 639 -21.71 34.42 4.52
N ALA A 640 -22.12 33.42 3.71
CA ALA A 640 -21.81 32.02 3.99
C ALA A 640 -20.30 31.77 4.07
N GLU A 641 -19.50 32.41 3.23
CA GLU A 641 -18.04 32.26 3.26
C GLU A 641 -17.40 32.92 4.49
N ILE A 642 -17.88 34.09 4.91
CA ILE A 642 -17.46 34.74 6.16
C ILE A 642 -17.77 33.83 7.37
N ASP A 643 -18.95 33.20 7.40
CA ASP A 643 -19.35 32.27 8.46
C ASP A 643 -18.50 30.99 8.44
N ARG A 644 -18.16 30.48 7.25
CA ARG A 644 -17.24 29.36 7.09
C ARG A 644 -15.85 29.68 7.63
N LEU A 645 -15.29 30.85 7.32
CA LEU A 645 -13.99 31.29 7.87
C LEU A 645 -14.00 31.37 9.39
N GLN A 646 -15.09 31.85 9.99
CA GLN A 646 -15.24 31.86 11.45
C GLN A 646 -15.29 30.44 12.03
N THR A 647 -15.97 29.53 11.35
CA THR A 647 -16.00 28.11 11.73
C THR A 647 -14.60 27.48 11.60
N SER A 648 -13.85 27.79 10.54
CA SER A 648 -12.45 27.36 10.35
C SER A 648 -11.56 27.79 11.50
N ARG A 649 -11.71 29.06 11.92
CA ARG A 649 -10.98 29.64 13.04
C ARG A 649 -11.28 28.89 14.35
N GLN A 650 -12.55 28.65 14.65
CA GLN A 650 -12.96 27.91 15.86
C GLN A 650 -12.43 26.46 15.85
N ARG A 651 -12.46 25.79 14.69
CA ARG A 651 -11.86 24.46 14.54
C ARG A 651 -10.35 24.50 14.80
N LEU A 652 -9.64 25.47 14.24
CA LEU A 652 -8.21 25.64 14.49
C LEU A 652 -7.92 25.91 15.97
N GLU A 653 -8.71 26.75 16.63
CA GLU A 653 -8.57 27.03 18.06
C GLU A 653 -8.75 25.75 18.91
N SER A 654 -9.70 24.89 18.55
CA SER A 654 -9.91 23.61 19.26
C SER A 654 -8.68 22.70 19.23
N LEU A 655 -7.84 22.78 18.18
CA LEU A 655 -6.61 21.98 18.06
C LEU A 655 -5.52 22.39 19.06
N ARG A 656 -5.60 23.59 19.66
CA ARG A 656 -4.70 24.00 20.76
C ARG A 656 -4.96 23.22 22.04
N TRP A 657 -6.21 22.81 22.22
CA TRP A 657 -6.66 22.12 23.43
C TRP A 657 -6.83 20.62 23.21
N ARG A 658 -6.91 20.16 21.96
CA ARG A 658 -6.91 18.72 21.61
C ARG A 658 -5.64 18.06 22.14
N ARG A 659 -5.84 16.95 22.85
CA ARG A 659 -4.80 15.99 23.23
C ARG A 659 -5.01 14.72 22.43
N LEU A 660 -3.93 14.20 21.86
CA LEU A 660 -3.97 12.97 21.08
C LEU A 660 -4.07 11.76 21.99
N GLU A 661 -4.83 10.78 21.53
CA GLU A 661 -4.81 9.42 22.05
C GLU A 661 -3.96 8.52 21.15
N VAL A 662 -3.54 7.36 21.66
CA VAL A 662 -2.77 6.38 20.87
C VAL A 662 -3.52 5.96 19.59
N ARG A 663 -4.85 5.87 19.66
CA ARG A 663 -5.74 5.58 18.52
C ARG A 663 -5.72 6.66 17.43
N ASP A 664 -5.52 7.92 17.78
CA ASP A 664 -5.44 9.00 16.78
C ASP A 664 -4.17 8.82 15.91
N VAL A 665 -3.13 8.20 16.46
CA VAL A 665 -1.87 7.96 15.73
C VAL A 665 -1.91 6.62 14.99
N TYR A 666 -2.34 5.55 15.66
CA TYR A 666 -2.18 4.17 15.19
C TYR A 666 -3.49 3.43 14.86
N GLY A 667 -4.66 4.05 15.04
CA GLY A 667 -5.96 3.45 14.76
C GLY A 667 -6.19 2.14 15.51
N SER A 668 -6.64 1.09 14.79
CA SER A 668 -6.91 -0.24 15.35
C SER A 668 -5.70 -0.90 16.03
N TYR A 669 -4.48 -0.45 15.74
CA TYR A 669 -3.26 -0.98 16.35
C TYR A 669 -2.94 -0.36 17.71
N ALA A 670 -3.69 0.62 18.20
CA ALA A 670 -3.40 1.31 19.45
C ALA A 670 -3.30 0.38 20.68
N SER A 671 -4.02 -0.74 20.67
CA SER A 671 -3.96 -1.79 21.70
C SER A 671 -3.31 -3.08 21.22
N SER A 672 -2.71 -3.09 20.03
CA SER A 672 -2.09 -4.29 19.46
C SER A 672 -0.74 -4.58 20.12
N ALA A 673 -0.53 -5.85 20.49
CA ALA A 673 0.76 -6.32 20.99
C ALA A 673 1.89 -6.18 19.93
N HIS A 674 1.53 -6.08 18.64
CA HIS A 674 2.48 -5.93 17.53
C HIS A 674 2.99 -4.49 17.37
N LEU A 675 2.31 -3.48 17.94
CA LEU A 675 2.65 -2.08 17.72
C LEU A 675 4.07 -1.74 18.20
N GLN A 676 4.42 -2.13 19.43
CA GLN A 676 5.71 -1.76 20.01
C GLN A 676 6.91 -2.38 19.25
N PRO A 677 6.94 -3.69 18.95
CA PRO A 677 7.99 -4.27 18.11
C PRO A 677 8.08 -3.64 16.72
N SER A 678 6.94 -3.30 16.11
CA SER A 678 6.89 -2.60 14.82
C SER A 678 7.51 -1.22 14.88
N LEU A 679 7.24 -0.46 15.95
CA LEU A 679 7.85 0.86 16.16
C LEU A 679 9.35 0.75 16.41
N GLU A 680 9.80 -0.22 17.20
CA GLU A 680 11.24 -0.46 17.42
C GLU A 680 11.96 -0.77 16.12
N ARG A 681 11.37 -1.61 15.26
CA ARG A 681 11.87 -1.89 13.91
C ARG A 681 11.90 -0.64 13.06
N TRP A 682 10.82 0.13 13.06
CA TRP A 682 10.68 1.34 12.24
C TRP A 682 11.68 2.43 12.66
N PHE A 683 11.84 2.67 13.97
CA PHE A 683 12.88 3.52 14.52
C PHE A 683 14.27 2.91 14.40
N GLY A 684 14.43 1.65 13.99
CA GLY A 684 15.71 1.06 13.60
C GLY A 684 16.41 1.86 12.48
N HIS A 685 15.62 2.49 11.59
CA HIS A 685 16.14 3.33 10.49
C HIS A 685 16.48 4.74 10.98
N ARG A 686 17.60 5.28 10.51
CA ARG A 686 18.08 6.62 10.90
C ARG A 686 17.11 7.71 10.48
N GLU A 687 16.55 7.57 9.28
CA GLU A 687 15.63 8.51 8.63
C GLU A 687 14.38 8.74 9.50
N ASN A 688 13.90 7.71 10.19
CA ASN A 688 12.72 7.80 11.06
C ASN A 688 13.01 8.42 12.44
N ARG A 689 14.29 8.58 12.80
CA ARG A 689 14.70 9.30 14.02
C ARG A 689 14.99 10.77 13.77
N GLU A 690 15.23 11.15 12.52
CA GLU A 690 15.62 12.52 12.18
C GLU A 690 14.46 13.48 12.42
N LEU A 691 14.68 14.48 13.28
CA LEU A 691 13.71 15.52 13.58
C LEU A 691 13.78 16.59 12.48
N SER A 692 13.11 16.34 11.36
CA SER A 692 12.83 17.41 10.40
C SER A 692 11.98 18.48 11.08
N GLN A 693 12.27 19.75 10.83
CA GLN A 693 11.51 20.87 11.43
C GLN A 693 10.03 20.84 11.04
N LEU A 694 9.72 20.46 9.79
CA LEU A 694 8.33 20.25 9.34
C LEU A 694 7.62 19.10 10.06
N ALA A 695 8.39 18.15 10.60
CA ALA A 695 7.92 16.96 11.29
C ALA A 695 7.94 17.10 12.83
N SER A 696 8.31 18.27 13.34
CA SER A 696 8.51 18.51 14.78
C SER A 696 7.62 19.64 15.29
N ILE A 697 7.34 19.63 16.59
CA ILE A 697 6.71 20.75 17.29
C ILE A 697 7.76 21.87 17.45
N PRO A 698 7.48 23.12 17.04
CA PRO A 698 8.44 24.20 17.17
C PRO A 698 8.71 24.49 18.66
N PRO A 699 9.96 24.79 19.05
CA PRO A 699 10.30 25.05 20.44
C PRO A 699 9.58 26.31 20.95
N ALA A 700 9.28 26.32 22.26
CA ALA A 700 8.79 27.50 22.94
C ALA A 700 9.84 28.62 22.84
N PHE A 701 9.40 29.84 22.53
CA PHE A 701 10.30 30.99 22.48
C PHE A 701 10.91 31.23 23.87
N GLN A 702 12.24 31.30 23.98
CA GLN A 702 12.92 31.72 25.21
C GLN A 702 12.72 33.25 25.41
N ALA A 703 11.54 33.65 25.85
CA ALA A 703 11.33 34.94 26.50
C ALA A 703 11.10 34.72 27.99
N ASP A 704 12.12 34.22 28.69
CA ASP A 704 12.27 34.51 30.11
C ASP A 704 13.71 34.25 30.59
N ARG A 705 14.61 35.18 30.24
CA ARG A 705 15.77 35.60 31.05
C ARG A 705 16.48 36.78 30.34
N GLY A 706 16.09 37.98 30.72
CA GLY A 706 16.99 39.14 30.71
C GLY A 706 16.93 40.09 29.50
N ARG A 707 16.30 41.24 29.74
CA ARG A 707 16.51 42.58 29.13
C ARG A 707 16.20 42.74 27.64
N GLY A 708 15.18 43.57 27.41
CA GLY A 708 14.71 43.94 26.08
C GLY A 708 15.66 44.79 25.26
N LYS A 709 15.37 44.81 23.96
CA LYS A 709 15.55 45.97 23.09
C LYS A 709 14.23 46.20 22.34
N PRO A 710 13.81 47.46 22.15
CA PRO A 710 12.64 47.78 21.34
C PRO A 710 12.94 47.48 19.87
N LEU A 711 11.95 46.90 19.18
CA LEU A 711 11.96 46.69 17.75
C LEU A 711 11.84 48.05 17.03
N ASP A 712 12.73 48.22 16.04
CA ASP A 712 12.76 49.33 15.10
C ASP A 712 11.69 49.11 14.02
N LEU A 713 10.80 50.08 13.86
CA LEU A 713 9.58 50.02 13.04
C LEU A 713 9.79 50.51 11.59
N ASP A 714 11.03 50.78 11.18
CA ASP A 714 11.31 51.41 9.87
C ASP A 714 11.75 50.45 8.74
N SER A 715 11.63 49.12 8.91
CA SER A 715 12.02 48.16 7.85
C SER A 715 10.85 47.48 7.12
N ILE A 716 9.62 48.00 7.26
CA ILE A 716 8.46 47.54 6.48
C ILE A 716 8.04 48.64 5.48
N VAL A 717 8.78 48.71 4.37
CA VAL A 717 8.26 49.11 3.05
C VAL A 717 8.69 48.06 2.06
#